data_AF-A0A2A9FVZ3-F1
#
_entry.id   AF-A0A2A9FVZ3-F1
#
_cell.length_a   1.000
_cell.length_b   1.000
_cell.length_c   1.000
_cell.angle_alpha   90.00
_cell.angle_beta   90.00
_cell.angle_gamma   90.00
#
_symmetry.space_group_name_H-M   'P 1'
#
loop_
_entity.id
_entity.type
_entity.pdbx_description
1 polymer ?
#
loop_
_entity_poly.entity_id
_entity_poly.type
_entity_poly.pdbx_seq_one_letter_code
_entity_poly.pdbx_strand_id
1 'polypeptide(L)'
;MRNKNVAIRKIVKYLNNPEYDGGFWLPNIQRPFVWGPEQIEKLFDSIMREYPISTMLVWRTPSIIKRRKFIDNYYDGIKLSQFQIPEDSRTKLLVLDGQQRLQSLFIGLCGSHSKQELYFNVLSGAPTSTEEMRYQFRFLPSARAAFPWVKFKEIVFSNEMPNDLARNLETKAASALTEDQERTLIRNLWQAQRVFVSEEYVGYQELDSVDNPEAYTENDVVEIFIRANSGGTKLGKSDLLFSLLTASWQDADEAMEDLIGELNLSGYEFTRDFVMKTCLVLLGKGAAYDVKKFRDEQTKQDIIEKWPRISSAIRDVRDYLHSKTFIRSDRALPSYLTLIPVIYYRFHFPQQWQSLSGLDTYLLRTLLCGAFSGRPDGLIDKCIRRINQDQDFSVTNLFEVLRNDGRNLDVFEESLFQTSYGSKAIHLIFNIWYRQFDYQPAYAGNLPQVDHIFPQSLLKSMKDENPETGRQSLLRYPAAVRDQLANCMLLTADDNGFQGKCDKLPRDWFADKSDAYLSMHLIPARPSLWEIEKFDEFIVARKALIVAKLKHLISGSEASPHSTKPEPAHEEHPFTDDSKSIKLAEDPQPEAEEPVSTADTQIPASIEKHNDTTTGSLAAETGTVEATLAKFLDRISEPTKYIAGFRTNDGKELAFERTGEFVTLWTQRVVLSDSEFEPTREYSDIDTRNSNLNRKNCPALRLGNPVLFWKLDGEEDLLDFLNWYSAAEVHQRLESVDG
;
A
#
# COMPACT_ATOMS: atom_id res chain seq x y z
N MET A 1 21.10 31.77 10.79
CA MET A 1 20.72 30.46 11.37
C MET A 1 21.85 30.01 12.27
N ARG A 2 21.54 29.59 13.50
CA ARG A 2 22.53 29.02 14.43
C ARG A 2 22.33 27.51 14.48
N ASN A 3 23.41 26.75 14.34
CA ASN A 3 23.40 25.31 14.59
C ASN A 3 23.54 25.07 16.10
N LYS A 4 22.66 24.26 16.68
CA LYS A 4 22.74 23.81 18.07
C LYS A 4 22.74 22.29 18.09
N ASN A 5 23.57 21.70 18.94
CA ASN A 5 23.60 20.26 19.18
C ASN A 5 23.18 19.99 20.63
N VAL A 6 22.41 18.93 20.84
CA VAL A 6 21.91 18.55 22.16
C VAL A 6 21.85 17.04 22.31
N ALA A 7 22.04 16.56 23.54
CA ALA A 7 21.85 15.15 23.85
C ALA A 7 20.37 14.74 23.76
N ILE A 8 20.11 13.49 23.38
CA ILE A 8 18.74 12.97 23.21
C ILE A 8 17.95 13.08 24.52
N ARG A 9 18.57 12.71 25.64
CA ARG A 9 17.97 12.84 26.98
C ARG A 9 17.58 14.28 27.31
N LYS A 10 18.33 15.27 26.82
CA LYS A 10 18.03 16.69 27.05
C LYS A 10 16.88 17.15 26.15
N ILE A 11 16.94 16.93 24.84
CA ILE A 11 15.90 17.40 23.92
C ILE A 11 14.53 16.83 24.26
N VAL A 12 14.45 15.56 24.64
CA VAL A 12 13.20 14.91 25.07
C VAL A 12 12.60 15.57 26.32
N LYS A 13 13.43 16.08 27.24
CA LYS A 13 12.98 16.87 28.40
C LYS A 13 12.55 18.30 28.04
N TYR A 14 13.04 18.83 26.91
CA TYR A 14 12.65 20.15 26.41
C TYR A 14 11.30 20.11 25.68
N LEU A 15 10.95 18.95 25.10
CA LEU A 15 9.64 18.75 24.49
C LEU A 15 8.54 18.97 25.51
N ASN A 16 7.53 19.73 25.12
CA ASN A 16 6.38 20.08 25.94
C ASN A 16 6.67 20.84 27.25
N ASN A 17 7.88 21.36 27.45
CA ASN A 17 8.26 22.00 28.71
C ASN A 17 8.57 23.49 28.51
N PRO A 18 7.69 24.41 28.97
CA PRO A 18 7.88 25.85 28.77
C PRO A 18 9.07 26.45 29.52
N GLU A 19 9.64 25.75 30.51
CA GLU A 19 10.80 26.24 31.28
C GLU A 19 12.08 26.29 30.45
N TYR A 20 12.16 25.55 29.35
CA TYR A 20 13.32 25.50 28.47
C TYR A 20 13.12 26.39 27.23
N ASP A 21 13.46 27.68 27.37
CA ASP A 21 13.36 28.72 26.31
C ASP A 21 11.95 28.80 25.69
N GLY A 22 10.91 28.59 26.50
CA GLY A 22 9.52 28.61 26.06
C GLY A 22 8.98 27.25 25.57
N GLY A 23 9.84 26.23 25.50
CA GLY A 23 9.49 24.85 25.20
C GLY A 23 9.40 24.53 23.71
N PHE A 24 9.62 23.25 23.40
CA PHE A 24 9.51 22.71 22.04
C PHE A 24 8.11 22.15 21.80
N TRP A 25 7.47 22.66 20.75
CA TRP A 25 6.08 22.35 20.39
C TRP A 25 5.95 22.07 18.90
N LEU A 26 4.80 21.53 18.51
CA LEU A 26 4.45 21.30 17.12
C LEU A 26 3.50 22.41 16.65
N PRO A 27 3.80 23.13 15.56
CA PRO A 27 2.82 24.03 14.95
C PRO A 27 1.67 23.21 14.34
N ASN A 28 0.46 23.75 14.30
CA ASN A 28 -0.70 23.04 13.72
C ASN A 28 -0.54 22.69 12.24
N ILE A 29 0.34 23.41 11.53
CA ILE A 29 0.70 23.12 10.14
C ILE A 29 1.30 21.71 9.97
N GLN A 30 1.80 21.09 11.05
CA GLN A 30 2.39 19.76 11.03
C GLN A 30 1.35 18.66 10.91
N ARG A 31 1.61 17.72 9.98
CA ARG A 31 0.77 16.54 9.80
C ARG A 31 0.68 15.67 11.07
N PRO A 32 -0.33 14.79 11.18
CA PRO A 32 -0.36 13.77 12.23
C PRO A 32 0.92 12.91 12.26
N PHE A 33 1.18 12.27 13.40
CA PHE A 33 2.21 11.24 13.48
C PHE A 33 1.78 10.02 12.66
N VAL A 34 2.69 9.49 11.83
CA VAL A 34 2.39 8.42 10.87
C VAL A 34 3.38 7.25 10.93
N TRP A 35 4.35 7.28 11.86
CA TRP A 35 5.32 6.19 11.99
C TRP A 35 4.79 5.07 12.89
N GLY A 36 4.88 3.84 12.40
CA GLY A 36 4.55 2.65 13.19
C GLY A 36 5.69 2.22 14.13
N PRO A 37 5.43 1.24 15.03
CA PRO A 37 6.42 0.73 15.99
C PRO A 37 7.75 0.31 15.35
N GLU A 38 7.72 -0.41 14.23
CA GLU A 38 8.93 -0.90 13.54
C GLU A 38 9.85 0.26 13.07
N GLN A 39 9.27 1.39 12.64
CA GLN A 39 10.07 2.55 12.23
C GLN A 39 10.72 3.24 13.42
N ILE A 40 10.04 3.26 14.56
CA ILE A 40 10.61 3.75 15.82
C ILE A 40 11.76 2.83 16.25
N GLU A 41 11.56 1.50 16.24
CA GLU A 41 12.58 0.51 16.59
C GLU A 41 13.85 0.66 15.73
N LYS A 42 13.69 0.81 14.40
CA LYS A 42 14.81 1.08 13.47
C LYS A 42 15.53 2.40 13.74
N LEU A 43 14.80 3.45 14.15
CA LEU A 43 15.42 4.72 14.53
C LEU A 43 16.33 4.55 15.76
N PHE A 44 15.86 3.84 16.78
CA PHE A 44 16.65 3.58 17.98
C PHE A 44 17.87 2.68 17.70
N ASP A 45 17.74 1.66 16.84
CA ASP A 45 18.89 0.88 16.34
C ASP A 45 19.91 1.78 15.62
N SER A 46 19.45 2.62 14.69
CA SER A 46 20.33 3.54 13.94
C SER A 46 21.10 4.47 14.86
N ILE A 47 20.44 5.00 15.90
CA ILE A 47 21.09 5.85 16.91
C ILE A 47 22.11 5.03 17.71
N MET A 48 21.77 3.83 18.19
CA MET A 48 22.72 2.95 18.89
C MET A 48 23.93 2.57 18.02
N ARG A 49 23.80 2.58 16.70
CA ARG A 49 24.88 2.35 15.72
C ARG A 49 25.65 3.62 15.34
N GLU A 50 25.32 4.77 15.93
CA GLU A 50 25.92 6.07 15.62
C GLU A 50 25.70 6.52 14.17
N TYR A 51 24.58 6.08 13.56
CA TYR A 51 24.21 6.52 12.22
C TYR A 51 23.63 7.93 12.21
N PRO A 52 24.12 8.82 11.33
CA PRO A 52 23.75 10.22 11.36
C PRO A 52 22.24 10.39 11.20
N ILE A 53 21.63 11.09 12.15
CA ILE A 53 20.24 11.54 12.02
C ILE A 53 20.24 12.94 11.40
N SER A 54 19.36 13.14 10.42
CA SER A 54 19.25 14.41 9.72
C SER A 54 18.92 15.55 10.69
N THR A 55 19.55 16.70 10.47
CA THR A 55 19.38 17.93 11.26
C THR A 55 17.92 18.36 11.30
N MET A 56 17.43 18.79 12.46
CA MET A 56 16.06 19.30 12.61
C MET A 56 16.01 20.79 12.28
N LEU A 57 14.82 21.29 11.93
CA LEU A 57 14.59 22.73 11.75
C LEU A 57 13.59 23.22 12.78
N VAL A 58 13.95 24.28 13.50
CA VAL A 58 13.18 24.82 14.63
C VAL A 58 13.03 26.32 14.47
N TRP A 59 11.83 26.84 14.76
CA TRP A 59 11.53 28.26 14.73
C TRP A 59 11.27 28.80 16.13
N ARG A 60 12.13 29.69 16.59
CA ARG A 60 12.02 30.41 17.86
C ARG A 60 11.26 31.71 17.63
N THR A 61 10.07 31.84 18.22
CA THR A 61 9.16 32.96 17.93
C THR A 61 8.27 33.35 19.12
N PRO A 62 7.93 34.64 19.28
CA PRO A 62 6.86 35.09 20.16
C PRO A 62 5.48 35.11 19.47
N SER A 63 5.40 34.79 18.17
CA SER A 63 4.15 34.85 17.38
C SER A 63 3.01 34.08 18.05
N ILE A 64 1.80 34.63 17.89
CA ILE A 64 0.55 34.04 18.37
C ILE A 64 0.11 33.01 17.33
N ILE A 65 0.62 31.78 17.48
CA ILE A 65 0.39 30.69 16.54
C ILE A 65 -0.12 29.47 17.30
N LYS A 66 -1.10 28.80 16.69
CA LYS A 66 -1.59 27.51 17.18
C LYS A 66 -0.49 26.47 17.23
N ARG A 67 -0.39 25.83 18.38
CA ARG A 67 0.57 24.79 18.63
C ARG A 67 -0.04 23.69 19.46
N ARG A 68 0.53 22.50 19.33
CA ARG A 68 0.15 21.32 20.08
C ARG A 68 1.34 20.66 20.74
N LYS A 69 1.04 19.83 21.74
CA LYS A 69 2.01 18.98 22.41
C LYS A 69 2.50 17.86 21.50
N PHE A 70 3.72 17.42 21.72
CA PHE A 70 4.15 16.06 21.38
C PHE A 70 3.35 15.06 22.21
N ILE A 71 3.01 13.91 21.62
CA ILE A 71 2.15 12.90 22.25
C ILE A 71 3.03 11.83 22.91
N ASP A 72 2.98 11.67 24.22
CA ASP A 72 3.74 10.62 24.90
C ASP A 72 3.11 9.23 24.69
N ASN A 73 1.80 9.13 24.92
CA ASN A 73 1.02 7.90 24.83
C ASN A 73 0.19 7.89 23.54
N TYR A 74 0.79 7.42 22.46
CA TYR A 74 0.18 7.40 21.14
C TYR A 74 -0.69 6.15 20.92
N TYR A 75 -1.80 6.30 20.20
CA TYR A 75 -2.64 5.20 19.70
C TYR A 75 -3.40 5.65 18.45
N ASP A 76 -3.84 4.71 17.63
CA ASP A 76 -4.58 5.01 16.40
C ASP A 76 -5.93 5.66 16.69
N GLY A 77 -6.29 6.69 15.92
CA GLY A 77 -7.56 7.42 16.09
C GLY A 77 -7.53 8.51 17.18
N ILE A 78 -6.35 8.86 17.70
CA ILE A 78 -6.20 9.96 18.65
C ILE A 78 -6.64 11.30 18.03
N LYS A 79 -7.45 12.08 18.74
CA LYS A 79 -7.88 13.41 18.29
C LYS A 79 -6.82 14.46 18.61
N LEU A 80 -6.26 15.10 17.59
CA LEU A 80 -5.18 16.08 17.78
C LEU A 80 -5.64 17.35 18.50
N SER A 81 -6.94 17.67 18.40
CA SER A 81 -7.58 18.78 19.12
C SER A 81 -7.37 18.70 20.64
N GLN A 82 -7.24 17.49 21.21
CA GLN A 82 -7.01 17.27 22.64
C GLN A 82 -5.62 17.72 23.12
N PHE A 83 -4.67 17.91 22.20
CA PHE A 83 -3.27 18.26 22.50
C PHE A 83 -2.95 19.73 22.23
N GLN A 84 -3.96 20.52 21.85
CA GLN A 84 -3.82 21.95 21.58
C GLN A 84 -3.41 22.71 22.84
N ILE A 85 -2.58 23.72 22.64
CA ILE A 85 -2.13 24.63 23.69
C ILE A 85 -2.72 26.00 23.42
N PRO A 86 -3.26 26.69 24.44
CA PRO A 86 -3.74 28.05 24.29
C PRO A 86 -2.70 28.96 23.63
N GLU A 87 -3.18 29.80 22.73
CA GLU A 87 -2.36 30.79 22.04
C GLU A 87 -1.87 31.85 23.03
N ASP A 88 -0.61 32.25 22.89
CA ASP A 88 0.03 33.27 23.72
C ASP A 88 1.14 33.98 22.94
N SER A 89 1.67 35.06 23.50
CA SER A 89 2.81 35.82 22.96
C SER A 89 4.15 35.46 23.62
N ARG A 90 4.18 34.43 24.48
CA ARG A 90 5.43 33.97 25.09
C ARG A 90 6.34 33.41 24.02
N THR A 91 7.66 33.51 24.20
CA THR A 91 8.61 32.80 23.33
C THR A 91 8.31 31.30 23.32
N LYS A 92 8.42 30.67 22.16
CA LYS A 92 8.28 29.22 21.99
C LYS A 92 9.16 28.72 20.84
N LEU A 93 9.51 27.45 20.86
CA LEU A 93 10.23 26.78 19.78
C LEU A 93 9.28 25.84 19.02
N LEU A 94 9.05 26.12 17.74
CA LEU A 94 8.17 25.34 16.87
C LEU A 94 9.01 24.45 15.95
N VAL A 95 8.83 23.14 16.05
CA VAL A 95 9.54 22.17 15.20
C VAL A 95 8.93 22.17 13.79
N LEU A 96 9.70 22.60 12.80
CA LEU A 96 9.29 22.68 11.38
C LEU A 96 9.70 21.43 10.60
N ASP A 97 10.90 20.89 10.83
CA ASP A 97 11.33 19.61 10.27
C ASP A 97 11.81 18.67 11.37
N GLY A 98 11.61 17.37 11.15
CA GLY A 98 12.04 16.34 12.09
C GLY A 98 11.02 15.97 13.15
N GLN A 99 9.77 16.42 13.00
CA GLN A 99 8.65 16.07 13.89
C GLN A 99 8.59 14.56 14.15
N GLN A 100 8.60 13.73 13.11
CA GLN A 100 8.39 12.29 13.27
C GLN A 100 9.51 11.68 14.13
N ARG A 101 10.77 12.06 13.89
CA ARG A 101 11.93 11.60 14.67
C ARG A 101 11.83 12.01 16.14
N LEU A 102 11.54 13.28 16.43
CA LEU A 102 11.39 13.77 17.80
C LEU A 102 10.18 13.13 18.52
N GLN A 103 9.07 12.94 17.80
CA GLN A 103 7.88 12.27 18.31
C GLN A 103 8.15 10.79 18.62
N SER A 104 8.92 10.08 17.80
CA SER A 104 9.38 8.71 18.05
C SER A 104 10.29 8.62 19.27
N LEU A 105 11.23 9.54 19.43
CA LEU A 105 12.08 9.62 20.62
C LEU A 105 11.25 9.89 21.88
N PHE A 106 10.26 10.78 21.79
CA PHE A 106 9.36 11.11 22.90
C PHE A 106 8.50 9.90 23.31
N ILE A 107 7.92 9.18 22.35
CA ILE A 107 7.15 7.96 22.61
C ILE A 107 8.05 6.89 23.25
N GLY A 108 9.22 6.61 22.66
CA GLY A 108 10.11 5.55 23.12
C GLY A 108 10.75 5.79 24.49
N LEU A 109 10.95 7.05 24.89
CA LEU A 109 11.63 7.40 26.14
C LEU A 109 10.68 7.90 27.23
N CYS A 110 9.53 8.48 26.89
CA CYS A 110 8.63 9.11 27.86
C CYS A 110 7.22 8.52 27.90
N GLY A 111 6.82 7.68 26.95
CA GLY A 111 5.45 7.17 26.92
C GLY A 111 5.32 5.78 26.32
N SER A 112 4.33 5.61 25.44
CA SER A 112 3.94 4.31 24.91
C SER A 112 3.31 4.42 23.53
N HIS A 113 3.38 3.34 22.76
CA HIS A 113 2.62 3.17 21.53
C HIS A 113 1.59 2.08 21.74
N SER A 114 0.30 2.39 21.59
CA SER A 114 -0.82 1.48 21.83
C SER A 114 -0.72 0.75 23.17
N LYS A 115 -0.34 1.49 24.23
CA LYS A 115 -0.10 1.01 25.61
C LYS A 115 1.10 0.04 25.78
N GLN A 116 1.94 -0.10 24.77
CA GLN A 116 3.19 -0.85 24.82
C GLN A 116 4.36 0.12 24.99
N GLU A 117 5.35 -0.24 25.78
CA GLU A 117 6.55 0.58 26.02
C GLU A 117 7.73 0.04 25.22
N LEU A 118 8.74 0.87 24.96
CA LEU A 118 9.93 0.46 24.23
C LEU A 118 10.90 -0.30 25.14
N TYR A 119 11.18 -1.54 24.76
CA TYR A 119 12.17 -2.40 25.39
C TYR A 119 13.38 -2.58 24.49
N PHE A 120 14.53 -2.77 25.12
CA PHE A 120 15.80 -3.08 24.48
C PHE A 120 16.28 -4.45 24.96
N ASN A 121 16.66 -5.32 24.03
CA ASN A 121 17.33 -6.57 24.34
C ASN A 121 18.79 -6.26 24.70
N VAL A 122 19.10 -6.20 25.98
CA VAL A 122 20.43 -5.79 26.47
C VAL A 122 21.55 -6.77 26.11
N LEU A 123 21.21 -7.98 25.63
CA LEU A 123 22.16 -8.98 25.16
C LEU A 123 22.31 -9.00 23.62
N SER A 124 21.64 -8.09 22.89
CA SER A 124 21.78 -7.95 21.42
C SER A 124 23.07 -7.22 21.01
N GLY A 125 23.23 -6.85 19.74
CA GLY A 125 24.34 -5.99 19.30
C GLY A 125 25.62 -6.70 18.86
N ALA A 126 25.59 -8.04 18.79
CA ALA A 126 26.65 -8.81 18.14
C ALA A 126 26.73 -8.41 16.64
N PRO A 127 27.93 -8.18 16.08
CA PRO A 127 28.09 -7.90 14.67
C PRO A 127 27.87 -9.19 13.88
N THR A 128 26.63 -9.49 13.54
CA THR A 128 26.26 -10.50 12.54
C THR A 128 26.19 -9.80 11.18
N SER A 129 26.83 -10.36 10.16
CA SER A 129 26.85 -9.82 8.78
C SER A 129 25.47 -9.76 8.13
N THR A 130 24.48 -10.44 8.73
CA THR A 130 23.17 -10.71 8.15
C THR A 130 22.04 -9.83 8.72
N GLU A 131 22.11 -9.38 9.98
CA GLU A 131 20.96 -8.72 10.62
C GLU A 131 20.71 -7.28 10.09
N GLU A 132 19.47 -7.00 9.66
CA GLU A 132 19.04 -5.64 9.27
C GLU A 132 19.07 -4.65 10.45
N MET A 133 18.82 -5.15 11.68
CA MET A 133 18.92 -4.40 12.94
C MET A 133 19.98 -5.04 13.83
N ARG A 134 20.95 -4.26 14.31
CA ARG A 134 22.03 -4.76 15.19
C ARG A 134 21.58 -4.78 16.65
N TYR A 135 20.99 -3.69 17.09
CA TYR A 135 20.42 -3.52 18.43
C TYR A 135 18.92 -3.76 18.35
N GLN A 136 18.44 -4.75 19.09
CA GLN A 136 17.06 -5.18 19.00
C GLN A 136 16.18 -4.39 19.97
N PHE A 137 15.30 -3.57 19.40
CA PHE A 137 14.26 -2.85 20.12
C PHE A 137 12.89 -3.46 19.83
N ARG A 138 11.98 -3.40 20.81
CA ARG A 138 10.60 -3.85 20.61
C ARG A 138 9.61 -3.12 21.51
N PHE A 139 8.46 -2.76 20.97
CA PHE A 139 7.31 -2.36 21.78
C PHE A 139 6.64 -3.59 22.43
N LEU A 140 6.64 -3.67 23.77
CA LEU A 140 6.08 -4.80 24.52
C LEU A 140 5.09 -4.34 25.60
N PRO A 141 4.02 -5.11 25.87
CA PRO A 141 3.25 -4.96 27.11
C PRO A 141 4.08 -5.38 28.32
N SER A 142 3.98 -4.64 29.43
CA SER A 142 4.73 -4.93 30.66
C SER A 142 4.64 -6.39 31.14
N ALA A 143 3.49 -7.05 30.96
CA ALA A 143 3.27 -8.43 31.37
C ALA A 143 4.02 -9.48 30.52
N ARG A 144 4.48 -9.13 29.31
CA ARG A 144 5.22 -10.03 28.41
C ARG A 144 6.73 -9.78 28.43
N ALA A 145 7.18 -8.74 29.11
CA ALA A 145 8.59 -8.41 29.16
C ALA A 145 9.29 -9.19 30.28
N ALA A 146 10.30 -9.96 29.89
CA ALA A 146 11.23 -10.64 30.78
C ALA A 146 12.67 -10.40 30.29
N PHE A 147 13.64 -10.56 31.17
CA PHE A 147 15.06 -10.49 30.80
C PHE A 147 15.33 -11.42 29.60
N PRO A 148 16.06 -10.98 28.55
CA PRO A 148 16.92 -9.80 28.46
C PRO A 148 16.24 -8.50 27.99
N TRP A 149 14.92 -8.43 27.93
CA TRP A 149 14.21 -7.23 27.54
C TRP A 149 14.07 -6.27 28.73
N VAL A 150 14.75 -5.12 28.65
CA VAL A 150 14.73 -4.07 29.68
C VAL A 150 14.07 -2.82 29.12
N LYS A 151 13.26 -2.12 29.92
CA LYS A 151 12.66 -0.86 29.51
C LYS A 151 13.76 0.13 29.17
N PHE A 152 13.79 0.61 27.93
CA PHE A 152 14.93 1.40 27.47
C PHE A 152 15.05 2.74 28.20
N LYS A 153 13.91 3.34 28.56
CA LYS A 153 13.88 4.56 29.37
C LYS A 153 14.53 4.40 30.75
N GLU A 154 14.49 3.21 31.35
CA GLU A 154 15.14 2.96 32.65
C GLU A 154 16.67 3.02 32.50
N ILE A 155 17.21 2.64 31.35
CA ILE A 155 18.65 2.75 31.05
C ILE A 155 19.05 4.22 30.84
N VAL A 156 18.29 4.94 30.00
CA VAL A 156 18.61 6.32 29.60
C VAL A 156 18.45 7.33 30.74
N PHE A 157 17.44 7.15 31.60
CA PHE A 157 17.19 8.05 32.73
C PHE A 157 17.77 7.57 34.06
N SER A 158 18.48 6.44 34.08
CA SER A 158 19.25 6.04 35.26
C SER A 158 20.42 6.99 35.52
N ASN A 159 20.74 7.19 36.79
CA ASN A 159 21.96 7.86 37.24
C ASN A 159 23.05 6.86 37.67
N GLU A 160 22.77 5.56 37.60
CA GLU A 160 23.73 4.50 37.93
C GLU A 160 24.78 4.36 36.81
N MET A 161 26.00 4.00 37.20
CA MET A 161 27.04 3.63 36.25
C MET A 161 26.65 2.32 35.55
N PRO A 162 27.03 2.12 34.26
CA PRO A 162 26.63 0.93 33.50
C PRO A 162 26.96 -0.40 34.19
N ASN A 163 28.07 -0.46 34.94
CA ASN A 163 28.48 -1.68 35.66
C ASN A 163 27.56 -2.00 36.84
N ASP A 164 27.09 -0.99 37.57
CA ASP A 164 26.17 -1.21 38.70
C ASP A 164 24.76 -1.56 38.18
N LEU A 165 24.35 -0.89 37.10
CA LEU A 165 23.10 -1.23 36.41
C LEU A 165 23.14 -2.65 35.84
N ALA A 166 24.28 -3.10 35.29
CA ALA A 166 24.47 -4.47 34.83
C ALA A 166 24.26 -5.49 35.96
N ARG A 167 24.92 -5.28 37.11
CA ARG A 167 24.75 -6.14 38.30
C ARG A 167 23.30 -6.23 38.75
N ASN A 168 22.59 -5.10 38.74
CA ASN A 168 21.17 -5.06 39.10
C ASN A 168 20.31 -5.84 38.09
N LEU A 169 20.62 -5.78 36.80
CA LEU A 169 19.90 -6.49 35.74
C LEU A 169 20.21 -8.00 35.72
N GLU A 170 21.43 -8.40 36.07
CA GLU A 170 21.83 -9.81 36.20
C GLU A 170 20.96 -10.57 37.21
N THR A 171 20.55 -9.92 38.31
CA THR A 171 19.64 -10.54 39.29
C THR A 171 18.26 -10.89 38.72
N LYS A 172 17.88 -10.32 37.57
CA LYS A 172 16.61 -10.57 36.88
C LYS A 172 16.72 -11.68 35.83
N ALA A 173 17.92 -12.20 35.56
CA ALA A 173 18.13 -13.30 34.63
C ALA A 173 17.64 -14.63 35.26
N ALA A 174 17.02 -15.49 34.44
CA ALA A 174 16.55 -16.80 34.89
C ALA A 174 17.69 -17.79 35.19
N SER A 175 18.87 -17.55 34.60
CA SER A 175 20.08 -18.34 34.77
C SER A 175 21.29 -17.40 34.85
N ALA A 176 22.40 -17.91 35.41
CA ALA A 176 23.68 -17.20 35.36
C ALA A 176 24.05 -16.87 33.91
N LEU A 177 24.53 -15.64 33.68
CA LEU A 177 25.00 -15.21 32.38
C LEU A 177 26.37 -15.82 32.11
N THR A 178 26.66 -16.05 30.83
CA THR A 178 28.03 -16.36 30.40
C THR A 178 28.89 -15.08 30.41
N GLU A 179 30.21 -15.22 30.52
CA GLU A 179 31.14 -14.07 30.50
C GLU A 179 30.95 -13.19 29.25
N ASP A 180 30.60 -13.80 28.11
CA ASP A 180 30.31 -13.08 26.85
C ASP A 180 29.01 -12.29 26.91
N GLN A 181 27.98 -12.83 27.56
CA GLN A 181 26.71 -12.14 27.80
C GLN A 181 26.88 -10.98 28.79
N GLU A 182 27.63 -11.15 29.87
CA GLU A 182 27.95 -10.09 30.83
C GLU A 182 28.71 -8.94 30.15
N ARG A 183 29.74 -9.27 29.35
CA ARG A 183 30.49 -8.28 28.59
C ARG A 183 29.60 -7.54 27.59
N THR A 184 28.68 -8.25 26.94
CA THR A 184 27.72 -7.66 25.99
C THR A 184 26.72 -6.74 26.70
N LEU A 185 26.17 -7.16 27.82
CA LEU A 185 25.29 -6.36 28.67
C LEU A 185 25.96 -5.04 29.03
N ILE A 186 27.14 -5.09 29.64
CA ILE A 186 27.88 -3.90 30.06
C ILE A 186 28.16 -2.99 28.87
N ARG A 187 28.68 -3.53 27.76
CA ARG A 187 28.98 -2.76 26.54
C ARG A 187 27.73 -2.04 26.02
N ASN A 188 26.59 -2.72 25.99
CA ASN A 188 25.36 -2.15 25.46
C ASN A 188 24.78 -1.06 26.37
N LEU A 189 24.88 -1.22 27.70
CA LEU A 189 24.52 -0.17 28.65
C LEU A 189 25.43 1.06 28.50
N TRP A 190 26.74 0.86 28.33
CA TRP A 190 27.69 1.93 28.02
C TRP A 190 27.32 2.64 26.72
N GLN A 191 27.01 1.91 25.66
CA GLN A 191 26.63 2.48 24.37
C GLN A 191 25.34 3.32 24.49
N ALA A 192 24.31 2.77 25.13
CA ALA A 192 23.04 3.46 25.32
C ALA A 192 23.21 4.75 26.12
N GLN A 193 23.95 4.72 27.24
CA GLN A 193 24.21 5.94 28.00
C GLN A 193 25.09 6.91 27.21
N ARG A 194 26.15 6.46 26.53
CA ARG A 194 27.00 7.35 25.74
C ARG A 194 26.19 8.15 24.70
N VAL A 195 25.45 7.46 23.83
CA VAL A 195 24.76 8.10 22.70
C VAL A 195 23.52 8.88 23.14
N PHE A 196 22.70 8.34 24.06
CA PHE A 196 21.44 8.99 24.44
C PHE A 196 21.61 10.04 25.55
N VAL A 197 22.63 9.92 26.39
CA VAL A 197 22.81 10.76 27.57
C VAL A 197 23.91 11.80 27.41
N SER A 198 25.08 11.37 26.94
CA SER A 198 26.30 12.18 27.00
C SER A 198 26.58 12.92 25.71
N GLU A 199 26.44 12.25 24.57
CA GLU A 199 26.75 12.82 23.25
C GLU A 199 25.67 13.78 22.76
N GLU A 200 26.09 14.88 22.13
CA GLU A 200 25.20 15.86 21.52
C GLU A 200 24.76 15.42 20.13
N TYR A 201 24.00 14.32 20.11
CA TYR A 201 23.64 13.61 18.89
C TYR A 201 22.60 14.33 18.02
N VAL A 202 21.72 15.13 18.63
CA VAL A 202 20.63 15.81 17.92
C VAL A 202 21.05 17.23 17.54
N GLY A 203 21.38 17.43 16.27
CA GLY A 203 21.59 18.76 15.70
C GLY A 203 20.28 19.39 15.22
N TYR A 204 20.08 20.68 15.50
CA TYR A 204 18.99 21.47 14.92
C TYR A 204 19.44 22.88 14.51
N GLN A 205 18.82 23.37 13.44
CA GLN A 205 18.94 24.74 12.96
C GLN A 205 17.82 25.60 13.52
N GLU A 206 18.20 26.73 14.10
CA GLU A 206 17.25 27.70 14.65
C GLU A 206 17.03 28.88 13.70
N LEU A 207 15.77 29.08 13.32
CA LEU A 207 15.23 30.33 12.80
C LEU A 207 14.83 31.19 13.99
N ASP A 208 15.50 32.32 14.18
CA ASP A 208 15.29 33.15 15.37
C ASP A 208 14.58 34.46 15.02
N SER A 209 13.26 34.48 15.24
CA SER A 209 12.41 35.66 15.09
C SER A 209 12.21 36.42 16.42
N VAL A 210 12.86 35.99 17.51
CA VAL A 210 12.88 36.74 18.78
C VAL A 210 14.01 37.75 18.74
N ASP A 211 15.22 37.28 18.46
CA ASP A 211 16.41 38.15 18.41
C ASP A 211 16.48 38.89 17.06
N ASN A 212 15.87 38.35 15.99
CA ASN A 212 15.84 38.95 14.66
C ASN A 212 14.40 39.00 14.09
N PRO A 213 13.52 39.85 14.63
CA PRO A 213 12.09 39.85 14.28
C PRO A 213 11.80 40.16 12.81
N GLU A 214 12.67 40.90 12.13
CA GLU A 214 12.52 41.23 10.70
C GLU A 214 13.16 40.19 9.76
N ALA A 215 13.83 39.16 10.28
CA ALA A 215 14.55 38.20 9.44
C ALA A 215 13.64 37.21 8.72
N TYR A 216 12.52 36.81 9.35
CA TYR A 216 11.56 35.86 8.81
C TYR A 216 10.14 36.25 9.18
N THR A 217 9.28 36.42 8.19
CA THR A 217 7.83 36.51 8.39
C THR A 217 7.22 35.12 8.57
N GLU A 218 5.98 35.04 9.08
CA GLU A 218 5.27 33.77 9.22
C GLU A 218 5.10 33.06 7.86
N ASN A 219 4.89 33.84 6.79
CA ASN A 219 4.81 33.31 5.43
C ASN A 219 6.13 32.71 4.94
N ASP A 220 7.27 33.34 5.28
CA ASP A 220 8.60 32.81 4.94
C ASP A 220 8.84 31.48 5.65
N VAL A 221 8.48 31.38 6.92
CA VAL A 221 8.59 30.16 7.72
C VAL A 221 7.73 29.05 7.15
N VAL A 222 6.47 29.37 6.79
CA VAL A 222 5.60 28.41 6.10
C VAL A 222 6.27 27.95 4.81
N GLU A 223 6.81 28.85 3.98
CA GLU A 223 7.49 28.48 2.74
C GLU A 223 8.74 27.60 2.97
N ILE A 224 9.56 27.92 3.97
CA ILE A 224 10.69 27.10 4.39
C ILE A 224 10.20 25.71 4.79
N PHE A 225 9.11 25.61 5.56
CA PHE A 225 8.48 24.35 5.92
C PHE A 225 8.07 23.53 4.68
N ILE A 226 7.41 24.16 3.69
CA ILE A 226 7.04 23.50 2.42
C ILE A 226 8.28 22.93 1.74
N ARG A 227 9.32 23.76 1.59
CA ARG A 227 10.54 23.41 0.85
C ARG A 227 11.30 22.29 1.54
N ALA A 228 11.47 22.36 2.87
CA ALA A 228 12.15 21.33 3.65
C ALA A 228 11.44 19.96 3.55
N ASN A 229 10.10 19.95 3.63
CA ASN A 229 9.31 18.70 3.59
C ASN A 229 9.08 18.16 2.16
N SER A 230 9.45 18.91 1.12
CA SER A 230 9.29 18.49 -0.28
C SER A 230 10.39 17.53 -0.78
N GLY A 231 11.52 17.44 -0.06
CA GLY A 231 12.64 16.55 -0.39
C GLY A 231 12.58 15.14 0.22
N GLY A 232 11.80 14.93 1.30
CA GLY A 232 11.68 13.65 2.02
C GLY A 232 10.43 12.84 1.66
N THR A 233 9.88 12.06 2.61
CA THR A 233 8.55 11.45 2.46
C THR A 233 7.51 12.54 2.23
N LYS A 234 7.17 12.77 0.96
CA LYS A 234 6.40 13.93 0.52
C LYS A 234 5.16 14.13 1.39
N LEU A 235 5.00 15.32 1.95
CA LEU A 235 3.69 15.78 2.41
C LEU A 235 2.71 15.62 1.24
N GLY A 236 1.53 15.05 1.48
CA GLY A 236 0.49 15.05 0.46
C GLY A 236 0.21 16.48 0.02
N LYS A 237 -0.06 16.72 -1.27
CA LYS A 237 -0.42 18.06 -1.74
C LYS A 237 -1.59 18.61 -0.91
N SER A 238 -2.57 17.78 -0.57
CA SER A 238 -3.68 18.10 0.34
C SER A 238 -3.26 18.60 1.72
N ASP A 239 -2.27 17.96 2.35
CA ASP A 239 -1.80 18.32 3.68
C ASP A 239 -1.21 19.71 3.66
N LEU A 240 -0.41 20.01 2.62
CA LEU A 240 0.19 21.32 2.46
C LEU A 240 -0.85 22.42 2.22
N LEU A 241 -1.90 22.12 1.47
CA LEU A 241 -2.99 23.07 1.21
C LEU A 241 -3.80 23.33 2.48
N PHE A 242 -4.04 22.27 3.25
CA PHE A 242 -4.76 22.37 4.52
C PHE A 242 -3.96 23.13 5.58
N SER A 243 -2.66 22.88 5.66
CA SER A 243 -1.68 23.66 6.40
C SER A 243 -1.79 25.17 6.16
N LEU A 244 -1.98 25.60 4.91
CA LEU A 244 -2.19 27.02 4.57
C LEU A 244 -3.57 27.54 5.01
N LEU A 245 -4.59 26.67 4.99
CA LEU A 245 -5.94 27.01 5.44
C LEU A 245 -5.97 27.15 6.98
N THR A 246 -5.31 26.25 7.72
CA THR A 246 -5.23 26.30 9.19
C THR A 246 -4.53 27.56 9.72
N ALA A 247 -3.68 28.19 8.90
CA ALA A 247 -3.05 29.46 9.24
C ALA A 247 -4.04 30.63 9.22
N SER A 248 -5.07 30.56 8.38
CA SER A 248 -6.08 31.63 8.20
C SER A 248 -7.42 31.32 8.87
N TRP A 249 -7.68 30.06 9.23
CA TRP A 249 -8.93 29.60 9.84
C TRP A 249 -8.66 28.82 11.11
N GLN A 250 -8.99 29.44 12.25
CA GLN A 250 -8.73 28.90 13.59
C GLN A 250 -9.33 27.49 13.75
N ASP A 251 -10.59 27.28 13.36
CA ASP A 251 -11.30 26.02 13.61
C ASP A 251 -11.24 25.02 12.45
N ALA A 252 -10.31 25.21 11.50
CA ALA A 252 -10.21 24.36 10.31
C ALA A 252 -10.00 22.87 10.61
N ASP A 253 -9.16 22.56 11.61
CA ASP A 253 -8.89 21.19 12.05
C ASP A 253 -10.17 20.51 12.55
N GLU A 254 -10.84 21.13 13.52
CA GLU A 254 -12.07 20.60 14.14
C GLU A 254 -13.19 20.47 13.12
N ALA A 255 -13.44 21.51 12.32
CA ALA A 255 -14.49 21.51 11.31
C ALA A 255 -14.27 20.43 10.23
N MET A 256 -13.01 20.19 9.84
CA MET A 256 -12.65 19.13 8.89
C MET A 256 -12.79 17.74 9.51
N GLU A 257 -12.32 17.55 10.75
CA GLU A 257 -12.44 16.30 11.50
C GLU A 257 -13.91 15.93 11.74
N ASP A 258 -14.76 16.90 12.10
CA ASP A 258 -16.18 16.70 12.31
C ASP A 258 -16.89 16.28 11.03
N LEU A 259 -16.66 17.00 9.92
CA LEU A 259 -17.25 16.67 8.64
C LEU A 259 -16.83 15.26 8.18
N ILE A 260 -15.53 14.93 8.22
CA ILE A 260 -15.04 13.61 7.82
C ILE A 260 -15.58 12.52 8.75
N GLY A 261 -15.58 12.77 10.06
CA GLY A 261 -16.11 11.87 11.07
C GLY A 261 -17.57 11.53 10.79
N GLU A 262 -18.41 12.55 10.59
CA GLU A 262 -19.82 12.39 10.22
C GLU A 262 -19.98 11.63 8.91
N LEU A 263 -19.26 12.01 7.85
CA LEU A 263 -19.38 11.38 6.54
C LEU A 263 -19.04 9.88 6.57
N ASN A 264 -18.07 9.48 7.39
CA ASN A 264 -17.53 8.11 7.44
C ASN A 264 -18.22 7.18 8.46
N LEU A 265 -19.18 7.67 9.26
CA LEU A 265 -19.94 6.83 10.21
C LEU A 265 -20.55 5.58 9.55
N SER A 266 -21.07 5.71 8.33
CA SER A 266 -21.74 4.62 7.61
C SER A 266 -20.81 3.82 6.68
N GLY A 267 -19.50 3.79 6.96
CA GLY A 267 -18.58 2.86 6.29
C GLY A 267 -18.03 3.35 4.96
N TYR A 268 -18.11 4.67 4.75
CA TYR A 268 -17.38 5.39 3.71
C TYR A 268 -15.97 5.77 4.19
N GLU A 269 -15.10 6.11 3.24
CA GLU A 269 -13.73 6.57 3.47
C GLU A 269 -13.47 7.93 2.79
N PHE A 270 -14.34 8.92 3.05
CA PHE A 270 -14.09 10.30 2.64
C PHE A 270 -12.79 10.80 3.27
N THR A 271 -11.97 11.47 2.45
CA THR A 271 -10.65 11.97 2.85
C THR A 271 -10.60 13.49 2.84
N ARG A 272 -9.63 14.06 3.57
CA ARG A 272 -9.33 15.50 3.53
C ARG A 272 -9.02 15.98 2.12
N ASP A 273 -8.31 15.17 1.33
CA ASP A 273 -7.97 15.44 -0.07
C ASP A 273 -9.24 15.69 -0.90
N PHE A 274 -10.22 14.78 -0.79
CA PHE A 274 -11.52 14.91 -1.46
C PHE A 274 -12.26 16.19 -1.07
N VAL A 275 -12.35 16.49 0.23
CA VAL A 275 -13.07 17.69 0.73
C VAL A 275 -12.39 18.96 0.20
N MET A 276 -11.06 19.04 0.27
CA MET A 276 -10.30 20.20 -0.19
C MET A 276 -10.43 20.44 -1.71
N LYS A 277 -10.41 19.37 -2.52
CA LYS A 277 -10.68 19.49 -3.96
C LYS A 277 -12.10 19.93 -4.22
N THR A 278 -13.06 19.39 -3.47
CA THR A 278 -14.46 19.79 -3.58
C THR A 278 -14.59 21.28 -3.31
N CYS A 279 -14.00 21.82 -2.23
CA CYS A 279 -13.98 23.26 -1.96
C CYS A 279 -13.48 24.09 -3.16
N LEU A 280 -12.33 23.72 -3.75
CA LEU A 280 -11.80 24.44 -4.92
C LEU A 280 -12.76 24.43 -6.11
N VAL A 281 -13.38 23.29 -6.40
CA VAL A 281 -14.30 23.14 -7.51
C VAL A 281 -15.57 23.95 -7.29
N LEU A 282 -16.13 23.90 -6.08
CA LEU A 282 -17.30 24.69 -5.68
C LEU A 282 -17.07 26.20 -5.82
N LEU A 283 -15.86 26.66 -5.54
CA LEU A 283 -15.48 28.07 -5.64
C LEU A 283 -14.97 28.48 -7.04
N GLY A 284 -15.10 27.60 -8.04
CA GLY A 284 -14.72 27.91 -9.43
C GLY A 284 -13.21 28.00 -9.67
N LYS A 285 -12.38 27.53 -8.74
CA LYS A 285 -10.91 27.51 -8.87
C LYS A 285 -10.41 26.28 -9.64
N GLY A 286 -11.28 25.32 -9.94
CA GLY A 286 -11.00 24.10 -10.70
C GLY A 286 -10.33 22.98 -9.88
N ALA A 287 -10.47 21.74 -10.35
CA ALA A 287 -10.18 20.52 -9.59
C ALA A 287 -8.69 20.22 -9.37
N ALA A 288 -7.80 20.77 -10.21
CA ALA A 288 -6.38 20.52 -10.09
C ALA A 288 -5.79 21.11 -8.80
N TYR A 289 -4.99 20.31 -8.08
CA TYR A 289 -4.25 20.76 -6.90
C TYR A 289 -3.13 21.71 -7.28
N ASP A 290 -3.37 23.00 -7.05
CA ASP A 290 -2.39 24.06 -7.21
C ASP A 290 -2.28 24.85 -5.89
N VAL A 291 -1.08 24.85 -5.30
CA VAL A 291 -0.75 25.57 -4.07
C VAL A 291 -1.04 27.06 -4.20
N LYS A 292 -0.90 27.63 -5.40
CA LYS A 292 -1.21 29.04 -5.66
C LYS A 292 -2.67 29.37 -5.35
N LYS A 293 -3.60 28.44 -5.57
CA LYS A 293 -5.04 28.64 -5.30
C LYS A 293 -5.34 28.81 -3.82
N PHE A 294 -4.58 28.16 -2.94
CA PHE A 294 -4.72 28.30 -1.49
C PHE A 294 -3.78 29.35 -0.89
N ARG A 295 -2.86 29.92 -1.66
CA ARG A 295 -2.14 31.15 -1.27
C ARG A 295 -2.98 32.41 -1.49
N ASP A 296 -4.00 32.33 -2.33
CA ASP A 296 -4.97 33.41 -2.56
C ASP A 296 -5.86 33.60 -1.31
N GLU A 297 -5.68 34.72 -0.61
CA GLU A 297 -6.44 35.05 0.60
C GLU A 297 -7.95 35.07 0.33
N GLN A 298 -8.39 35.51 -0.85
CA GLN A 298 -9.81 35.49 -1.19
C GLN A 298 -10.37 34.07 -1.21
N THR A 299 -9.61 33.10 -1.74
CA THR A 299 -10.03 31.69 -1.77
C THR A 299 -10.16 31.13 -0.36
N LYS A 300 -9.24 31.47 0.55
CA LYS A 300 -9.32 31.03 1.94
C LYS A 300 -10.55 31.61 2.64
N GLN A 301 -10.77 32.92 2.51
CA GLN A 301 -11.93 33.60 3.08
C GLN A 301 -13.25 33.01 2.55
N ASP A 302 -13.33 32.78 1.24
CA ASP A 302 -14.48 32.14 0.61
C ASP A 302 -14.76 30.74 1.18
N ILE A 303 -13.73 29.94 1.46
CA ILE A 303 -13.89 28.62 2.09
C ILE A 303 -14.47 28.77 3.49
N ILE A 304 -13.92 29.67 4.30
CA ILE A 304 -14.35 29.91 5.69
C ILE A 304 -15.80 30.36 5.72
N GLU A 305 -16.13 31.40 4.95
CA GLU A 305 -17.46 31.99 4.91
C GLU A 305 -18.51 30.99 4.40
N LYS A 306 -18.18 30.22 3.35
CA LYS A 306 -19.12 29.29 2.71
C LYS A 306 -19.07 27.88 3.31
N TRP A 307 -18.23 27.61 4.31
CA TRP A 307 -18.04 26.29 4.91
C TRP A 307 -19.36 25.62 5.35
N PRO A 308 -20.30 26.30 6.03
CA PRO A 308 -21.57 25.68 6.40
C PRO A 308 -22.36 25.16 5.19
N ARG A 309 -22.36 25.92 4.08
CA ARG A 309 -23.05 25.53 2.84
C ARG A 309 -22.30 24.42 2.09
N ILE A 310 -20.96 24.48 2.05
CA ILE A 310 -20.11 23.43 1.46
C ILE A 310 -20.35 22.10 2.17
N SER A 311 -20.19 22.10 3.49
CA SER A 311 -20.33 20.90 4.32
C SER A 311 -21.76 20.34 4.27
N SER A 312 -22.80 21.18 4.27
CA SER A 312 -24.19 20.76 4.05
C SER A 312 -24.41 20.09 2.68
N ALA A 313 -23.83 20.63 1.60
CA ALA A 313 -23.96 20.03 0.27
C ALA A 313 -23.29 18.65 0.18
N ILE A 314 -22.11 18.48 0.79
CA ILE A 314 -21.41 17.20 0.83
C ILE A 314 -22.23 16.16 1.62
N ARG A 315 -22.77 16.55 2.78
CA ARG A 315 -23.63 15.69 3.60
C ARG A 315 -24.88 15.24 2.85
N ASP A 316 -25.58 16.17 2.20
CA ASP A 316 -26.82 15.87 1.47
C ASP A 316 -26.56 14.90 0.29
N VAL A 317 -25.46 15.07 -0.45
CA VAL A 317 -25.08 14.10 -1.50
C VAL A 317 -24.70 12.74 -0.93
N ARG A 318 -23.99 12.69 0.20
CA ARG A 318 -23.68 11.44 0.91
C ARG A 318 -24.94 10.74 1.41
N ASP A 319 -25.92 11.50 1.93
CA ASP A 319 -27.21 10.96 2.38
C ASP A 319 -28.06 10.48 1.21
N TYR A 320 -28.04 11.18 0.07
CA TYR A 320 -28.64 10.69 -1.17
C TYR A 320 -28.01 9.36 -1.59
N LEU A 321 -26.68 9.25 -1.58
CA LEU A 321 -25.96 8.02 -1.91
C LEU A 321 -26.43 6.87 -1.01
N HIS A 322 -26.42 7.07 0.31
CA HIS A 322 -26.79 6.05 1.28
C HIS A 322 -28.28 5.65 1.22
N SER A 323 -29.19 6.61 1.05
CA SER A 323 -30.64 6.41 1.18
C SER A 323 -31.34 6.07 -0.15
N LYS A 324 -30.85 6.58 -1.28
CA LYS A 324 -31.49 6.45 -2.59
C LYS A 324 -30.77 5.47 -3.52
N THR A 325 -29.54 5.08 -3.19
CA THR A 325 -28.76 4.14 -4.01
C THR A 325 -28.38 2.88 -3.23
N PHE A 326 -27.75 1.93 -3.92
CA PHE A 326 -27.22 0.68 -3.35
C PHE A 326 -25.76 0.85 -2.85
N ILE A 327 -25.18 2.03 -3.00
CA ILE A 327 -23.82 2.34 -2.58
C ILE A 327 -23.89 2.80 -1.13
N ARG A 328 -23.52 1.91 -0.20
CA ARG A 328 -23.62 2.15 1.25
C ARG A 328 -22.29 2.08 1.98
N SER A 329 -21.20 1.79 1.28
CA SER A 329 -19.86 1.66 1.85
C SER A 329 -18.80 2.02 0.82
N ASP A 330 -17.58 2.31 1.30
CA ASP A 330 -16.40 2.56 0.46
C ASP A 330 -16.16 1.45 -0.58
N ARG A 331 -16.35 0.18 -0.19
CA ARG A 331 -16.16 -0.97 -1.11
C ARG A 331 -17.03 -0.88 -2.36
N ALA A 332 -18.22 -0.28 -2.26
CA ALA A 332 -19.13 -0.09 -3.37
C ALA A 332 -19.01 1.29 -4.04
N LEU A 333 -18.04 2.13 -3.64
CA LEU A 333 -17.78 3.43 -4.24
C LEU A 333 -16.34 3.48 -4.81
N PRO A 334 -16.08 2.85 -5.98
CA PRO A 334 -14.73 2.76 -6.55
C PRO A 334 -14.00 4.10 -6.75
N SER A 335 -14.74 5.21 -6.89
CA SER A 335 -14.18 6.56 -6.98
C SER A 335 -15.14 7.60 -6.38
N TYR A 336 -14.70 8.25 -5.31
CA TYR A 336 -15.39 9.38 -4.70
C TYR A 336 -15.49 10.60 -5.63
N LEU A 337 -14.57 10.73 -6.58
CA LEU A 337 -14.49 11.91 -7.46
C LEU A 337 -15.72 12.07 -8.36
N THR A 338 -16.47 10.99 -8.61
CA THR A 338 -17.75 11.08 -9.32
C THR A 338 -18.78 11.95 -8.61
N LEU A 339 -18.64 12.14 -7.29
CA LEU A 339 -19.55 12.93 -6.47
C LEU A 339 -19.31 14.43 -6.63
N ILE A 340 -18.13 14.87 -7.08
CA ILE A 340 -17.79 16.30 -7.12
C ILE A 340 -18.75 17.10 -8.04
N PRO A 341 -19.05 16.68 -9.28
CA PRO A 341 -20.05 17.37 -10.10
C PRO A 341 -21.44 17.41 -9.47
N VAL A 342 -21.81 16.37 -8.73
CA VAL A 342 -23.11 16.27 -8.04
C VAL A 342 -23.16 17.25 -6.86
N ILE A 343 -22.10 17.29 -6.06
CA ILE A 343 -21.94 18.24 -4.94
C ILE A 343 -21.91 19.67 -5.46
N TYR A 344 -21.25 19.91 -6.60
CA TYR A 344 -21.27 21.21 -7.27
C TYR A 344 -22.68 21.65 -7.62
N TYR A 345 -23.46 20.78 -8.24
CA TYR A 345 -24.85 21.08 -8.57
C TYR A 345 -25.69 21.34 -7.32
N ARG A 346 -25.59 20.47 -6.30
CA ARG A 346 -26.26 20.65 -5.00
C ARG A 346 -25.89 21.97 -4.31
N PHE A 347 -24.64 22.40 -4.44
CA PHE A 347 -24.16 23.63 -3.84
C PHE A 347 -24.71 24.86 -4.57
N HIS A 348 -24.62 24.92 -5.90
CA HIS A 348 -24.97 26.11 -6.70
C HIS A 348 -26.47 26.21 -7.07
N PHE A 349 -27.16 25.08 -7.19
CA PHE A 349 -28.56 24.96 -7.61
C PHE A 349 -29.44 24.27 -6.55
N PRO A 350 -29.49 24.80 -5.31
CA PRO A 350 -30.14 24.11 -4.20
C PRO A 350 -31.66 23.98 -4.36
N GLN A 351 -32.33 24.87 -5.09
CA GLN A 351 -33.77 24.77 -5.33
C GLN A 351 -34.10 23.63 -6.31
N GLN A 352 -33.26 23.42 -7.32
CA GLN A 352 -33.44 22.39 -8.36
C GLN A 352 -32.99 21.00 -7.90
N TRP A 353 -32.15 20.91 -6.87
CA TRP A 353 -31.68 19.64 -6.30
C TRP A 353 -32.81 18.67 -5.96
N GLN A 354 -33.91 19.17 -5.37
CA GLN A 354 -35.04 18.33 -4.96
C GLN A 354 -35.81 17.71 -6.13
N SER A 355 -35.73 18.33 -7.31
CA SER A 355 -36.35 17.86 -8.56
C SER A 355 -35.41 17.05 -9.45
N LEU A 356 -34.17 16.82 -9.01
CA LEU A 356 -33.18 16.11 -9.81
C LEU A 356 -33.60 14.66 -10.05
N SER A 357 -33.53 14.23 -11.32
CA SER A 357 -33.79 12.85 -11.73
C SER A 357 -32.60 12.27 -12.50
N GLY A 358 -32.49 10.94 -12.53
CA GLY A 358 -31.42 10.24 -13.27
C GLY A 358 -30.04 10.24 -12.61
N LEU A 359 -29.91 10.81 -11.40
CA LEU A 359 -28.64 10.83 -10.67
C LEU A 359 -28.14 9.41 -10.32
N ASP A 360 -29.05 8.47 -10.06
CA ASP A 360 -28.75 7.05 -9.91
C ASP A 360 -28.08 6.46 -11.16
N THR A 361 -28.60 6.79 -12.35
CA THR A 361 -28.06 6.37 -13.64
C THR A 361 -26.68 6.99 -13.88
N TYR A 362 -26.52 8.28 -13.58
CA TYR A 362 -25.22 8.95 -13.65
C TYR A 362 -24.19 8.26 -12.78
N LEU A 363 -24.47 8.12 -11.47
CA LEU A 363 -23.55 7.54 -10.50
C LEU A 363 -23.18 6.10 -10.88
N LEU A 364 -24.17 5.28 -11.24
CA LEU A 364 -23.93 3.88 -11.54
C LEU A 364 -23.07 3.71 -12.80
N ARG A 365 -23.36 4.43 -13.89
CA ARG A 365 -22.58 4.32 -15.13
C ARG A 365 -21.17 4.87 -14.97
N THR A 366 -21.00 6.01 -14.30
CA THR A 366 -19.66 6.58 -14.08
C THR A 366 -18.80 5.73 -13.17
N LEU A 367 -19.39 5.06 -12.18
CA LEU A 367 -18.68 4.16 -11.28
C LEU A 367 -18.34 2.81 -11.91
N LEU A 368 -19.31 2.16 -12.60
CA LEU A 368 -19.07 0.89 -13.29
C LEU A 368 -17.99 1.02 -14.37
N CYS A 369 -18.06 2.08 -15.17
CA CYS A 369 -17.11 2.32 -16.26
C CYS A 369 -15.83 3.04 -15.80
N GLY A 370 -15.71 3.36 -14.51
CA GLY A 370 -14.52 4.02 -13.95
C GLY A 370 -14.22 5.39 -14.60
N ALA A 371 -15.24 6.17 -14.93
CA ALA A 371 -15.11 7.39 -15.75
C ALA A 371 -14.15 8.43 -15.14
N PHE A 372 -14.11 8.51 -13.80
CA PHE A 372 -13.23 9.39 -13.04
C PHE A 372 -11.94 8.72 -12.53
N SER A 373 -11.49 7.64 -13.19
CA SER A 373 -10.16 7.07 -12.97
C SER A 373 -9.08 7.81 -13.77
N GLY A 374 -7.80 7.61 -13.40
CA GLY A 374 -6.65 8.19 -14.10
C GLY A 374 -6.39 9.67 -13.77
N ARG A 375 -6.59 10.57 -14.73
CA ARG A 375 -6.39 12.03 -14.59
C ARG A 375 -7.72 12.80 -14.65
N PRO A 376 -8.55 12.75 -13.59
CA PRO A 376 -9.94 13.21 -13.65
C PRO A 376 -10.11 14.73 -13.50
N ASP A 377 -9.08 15.48 -13.08
CA ASP A 377 -9.23 16.91 -12.74
C ASP A 377 -9.79 17.73 -13.90
N GLY A 378 -9.20 17.60 -15.10
CA GLY A 378 -9.69 18.32 -16.29
C GLY A 378 -11.08 17.88 -16.73
N LEU A 379 -11.46 16.62 -16.47
CA LEU A 379 -12.78 16.08 -16.78
C LEU A 379 -13.84 16.63 -15.82
N ILE A 380 -13.53 16.71 -14.51
CA ILE A 380 -14.38 17.36 -13.52
C ILE A 380 -14.65 18.80 -13.96
N ASP A 381 -13.61 19.56 -14.32
CA ASP A 381 -13.75 20.94 -14.77
C ASP A 381 -14.63 21.07 -16.03
N LYS A 382 -14.54 20.10 -16.97
CA LYS A 382 -15.44 20.04 -18.14
C LYS A 382 -16.89 19.80 -17.74
N CYS A 383 -17.14 18.87 -16.81
CA CYS A 383 -18.49 18.62 -16.29
C CYS A 383 -19.07 19.87 -15.61
N ILE A 384 -18.26 20.56 -14.79
CA ILE A 384 -18.69 21.81 -14.14
C ILE A 384 -19.03 22.90 -15.16
N ARG A 385 -18.21 23.07 -16.20
CA ARG A 385 -18.52 24.01 -17.28
C ARG A 385 -19.85 23.68 -17.96
N ARG A 386 -20.14 22.39 -18.22
CA ARG A 386 -21.40 21.98 -18.83
C ARG A 386 -22.58 22.25 -17.90
N ILE A 387 -22.48 21.94 -16.60
CA ILE A 387 -23.52 22.25 -15.60
C ILE A 387 -23.81 23.76 -15.57
N ASN A 388 -22.77 24.59 -15.59
CA ASN A 388 -22.94 26.05 -15.63
C ASN A 388 -23.56 26.56 -16.94
N GLN A 389 -23.28 25.91 -18.07
CA GLN A 389 -23.89 26.27 -19.36
C GLN A 389 -25.37 25.89 -19.40
N ASP A 390 -25.69 24.69 -18.94
CA ASP A 390 -27.04 24.15 -18.94
C ASP A 390 -27.91 24.77 -17.84
N GLN A 391 -27.28 25.31 -16.77
CA GLN A 391 -27.93 25.69 -15.51
C GLN A 391 -28.76 24.53 -14.91
N ASP A 392 -28.37 23.30 -15.25
CA ASP A 392 -29.04 22.06 -14.88
C ASP A 392 -28.04 20.89 -14.80
N PHE A 393 -28.42 19.80 -14.13
CA PHE A 393 -27.66 18.55 -14.11
C PHE A 393 -28.24 17.57 -15.14
N SER A 394 -28.08 17.90 -16.41
CA SER A 394 -28.52 17.01 -17.49
C SER A 394 -27.55 15.82 -17.62
N VAL A 395 -28.01 14.64 -17.21
CA VAL A 395 -27.24 13.39 -17.29
C VAL A 395 -26.80 13.09 -18.72
N THR A 396 -27.70 13.31 -19.70
CA THR A 396 -27.40 13.13 -21.13
C THR A 396 -26.24 14.01 -21.56
N ASN A 397 -26.29 15.29 -21.21
CA ASN A 397 -25.27 16.28 -21.56
C ASN A 397 -23.93 16.00 -20.88
N LEU A 398 -23.95 15.54 -19.63
CA LEU A 398 -22.75 15.12 -18.91
C LEU A 398 -22.14 13.86 -19.52
N PHE A 399 -22.96 12.91 -19.97
CA PHE A 399 -22.47 11.73 -20.70
C PHE A 399 -21.82 12.09 -22.03
N GLU A 400 -22.33 13.09 -22.76
CA GLU A 400 -21.65 13.62 -23.95
C GLU A 400 -20.27 14.18 -23.61
N VAL A 401 -20.15 14.96 -22.54
CA VAL A 401 -18.86 15.50 -22.09
C VAL A 401 -17.87 14.37 -21.77
N LEU A 402 -18.32 13.34 -21.06
CA LEU A 402 -17.52 12.18 -20.70
C LEU A 402 -17.07 11.38 -21.94
N ARG A 403 -17.98 11.14 -22.90
CA ARG A 403 -17.66 10.47 -24.17
C ARG A 403 -16.68 11.26 -25.02
N ASN A 404 -16.84 12.58 -25.10
CA ASN A 404 -15.92 13.48 -25.80
C ASN A 404 -14.52 13.54 -25.15
N ASP A 405 -14.41 13.19 -23.86
CA ASP A 405 -13.14 12.99 -23.16
C ASP A 405 -12.59 11.55 -23.30
N GLY A 406 -13.18 10.73 -24.17
CA GLY A 406 -12.76 9.35 -24.43
C GLY A 406 -13.22 8.35 -23.37
N ARG A 407 -14.20 8.68 -22.51
CA ARG A 407 -14.78 7.71 -21.56
C ARG A 407 -15.92 6.94 -22.21
N ASN A 408 -15.81 5.62 -22.22
CA ASN A 408 -16.93 4.75 -22.57
C ASN A 408 -17.83 4.59 -21.33
N LEU A 409 -19.12 4.91 -21.47
CA LEU A 409 -20.12 4.82 -20.40
C LEU A 409 -21.19 3.76 -20.66
N ASP A 410 -21.03 3.02 -21.75
CA ASP A 410 -21.94 1.96 -22.13
C ASP A 410 -21.51 0.68 -21.40
N VAL A 411 -22.47 0.11 -20.67
CA VAL A 411 -22.27 -1.15 -19.94
C VAL A 411 -22.65 -2.27 -20.89
N PHE A 412 -21.65 -2.94 -21.44
CA PHE A 412 -21.82 -4.13 -22.27
C PHE A 412 -21.73 -5.41 -21.43
N GLU A 413 -22.31 -6.51 -21.91
CA GLU A 413 -22.20 -7.81 -21.24
C GLU A 413 -20.73 -8.20 -21.03
N GLU A 414 -19.88 -7.97 -22.04
CA GLU A 414 -18.45 -8.24 -21.99
C GLU A 414 -17.77 -7.41 -20.90
N SER A 415 -18.13 -6.13 -20.78
CA SER A 415 -17.56 -5.23 -19.76
C SER A 415 -17.92 -5.65 -18.33
N LEU A 416 -19.11 -6.22 -18.13
CA LEU A 416 -19.53 -6.76 -16.84
C LEU A 416 -18.63 -7.94 -16.43
N PHE A 417 -18.35 -8.85 -17.37
CA PHE A 417 -17.55 -10.04 -17.13
C PHE A 417 -16.03 -9.81 -17.17
N GLN A 418 -15.57 -8.62 -17.55
CA GLN A 418 -14.19 -8.17 -17.29
C GLN A 418 -13.93 -7.92 -15.80
N THR A 419 -14.98 -7.76 -14.98
CA THR A 419 -14.81 -7.65 -13.53
C THR A 419 -14.39 -8.99 -12.96
N SER A 420 -13.30 -8.97 -12.19
CA SER A 420 -12.72 -10.15 -11.54
C SER A 420 -12.67 -10.03 -10.03
N TYR A 421 -12.39 -11.15 -9.37
CA TYR A 421 -11.96 -11.21 -7.98
C TYR A 421 -10.85 -10.18 -7.72
N GLY A 422 -11.00 -9.40 -6.65
CA GLY A 422 -10.07 -8.32 -6.27
C GLY A 422 -10.27 -6.99 -7.01
N SER A 423 -11.15 -6.92 -8.03
CA SER A 423 -11.50 -5.64 -8.66
C SER A 423 -12.32 -4.76 -7.70
N LYS A 424 -12.06 -3.45 -7.67
CA LYS A 424 -12.88 -2.49 -6.90
C LYS A 424 -14.35 -2.49 -7.35
N ALA A 425 -14.62 -2.78 -8.62
CA ALA A 425 -15.98 -2.75 -9.18
C ALA A 425 -16.84 -3.96 -8.76
N ILE A 426 -16.24 -5.04 -8.24
CA ILE A 426 -17.00 -6.28 -7.94
C ILE A 426 -18.05 -6.06 -6.85
N HIS A 427 -17.71 -5.28 -5.82
CA HIS A 427 -18.61 -4.96 -4.72
C HIS A 427 -19.72 -4.00 -5.15
N LEU A 428 -19.44 -3.07 -6.07
CA LEU A 428 -20.46 -2.23 -6.69
C LEU A 428 -21.50 -3.09 -7.42
N ILE A 429 -21.04 -4.03 -8.26
CA ILE A 429 -21.91 -4.96 -8.98
C ILE A 429 -22.73 -5.83 -8.01
N PHE A 430 -22.07 -6.39 -7.00
CA PHE A 430 -22.75 -7.20 -6.00
C PHE A 430 -23.78 -6.42 -5.19
N ASN A 431 -23.53 -5.17 -4.82
CA ASN A 431 -24.51 -4.36 -4.09
C ASN A 431 -25.79 -4.09 -4.89
N ILE A 432 -25.73 -4.07 -6.22
CA ILE A 432 -26.91 -3.87 -7.06
C ILE A 432 -27.92 -5.00 -6.84
N TRP A 433 -27.47 -6.24 -6.61
CA TRP A 433 -28.37 -7.38 -6.48
C TRP A 433 -28.39 -8.08 -5.10
N TYR A 434 -27.30 -8.09 -4.34
CA TYR A 434 -27.24 -8.62 -2.97
C TYR A 434 -27.72 -7.58 -1.96
N ARG A 435 -29.02 -7.30 -1.96
CA ARG A 435 -29.61 -6.24 -1.11
C ARG A 435 -29.62 -6.56 0.39
N GLN A 436 -29.42 -7.82 0.76
CA GLN A 436 -29.48 -8.27 2.14
C GLN A 436 -28.13 -8.28 2.87
N PHE A 437 -27.02 -8.12 2.14
CA PHE A 437 -25.70 -8.06 2.76
C PHE A 437 -25.44 -6.66 3.30
N ASP A 438 -25.04 -6.61 4.56
CA ASP A 438 -24.60 -5.39 5.23
C ASP A 438 -23.08 -5.40 5.31
N TYR A 439 -22.43 -4.33 4.82
CA TYR A 439 -20.98 -4.18 4.88
C TYR A 439 -20.49 -3.59 6.21
N GLN A 440 -21.41 -3.27 7.12
CA GLN A 440 -21.13 -2.85 8.48
C GLN A 440 -21.88 -3.69 9.53
N PRO A 441 -21.77 -5.03 9.49
CA PRO A 441 -22.52 -5.84 10.43
C PRO A 441 -21.96 -5.66 11.85
N ALA A 442 -22.86 -5.64 12.84
CA ALA A 442 -22.45 -5.60 14.25
C ALA A 442 -21.66 -6.85 14.68
N TYR A 443 -21.93 -7.99 14.04
CA TYR A 443 -21.20 -9.25 14.25
C TYR A 443 -20.20 -9.47 13.11
N ALA A 444 -18.92 -9.59 13.45
CA ALA A 444 -17.84 -9.74 12.47
C ALA A 444 -18.01 -10.95 11.55
N GLY A 445 -18.63 -12.03 12.04
CA GLY A 445 -18.94 -13.24 11.26
C GLY A 445 -19.86 -12.97 10.07
N ASN A 446 -20.69 -11.93 10.13
CA ASN A 446 -21.59 -11.55 9.02
C ASN A 446 -20.93 -10.67 7.96
N LEU A 447 -19.64 -10.32 8.10
CA LEU A 447 -18.97 -9.41 7.17
C LEU A 447 -18.97 -10.00 5.75
N PRO A 448 -19.46 -9.28 4.73
CA PRO A 448 -19.48 -9.79 3.37
C PRO A 448 -18.05 -9.97 2.84
N GLN A 449 -17.76 -11.15 2.33
CA GLN A 449 -16.51 -11.53 1.68
C GLN A 449 -16.83 -12.09 0.29
N VAL A 450 -15.99 -11.74 -0.69
CA VAL A 450 -16.06 -12.38 -2.00
C VAL A 450 -15.32 -13.70 -1.93
N ASP A 451 -15.94 -14.76 -2.41
CA ASP A 451 -15.30 -16.06 -2.58
C ASP A 451 -15.64 -16.69 -3.94
N HIS A 452 -14.83 -17.66 -4.36
CA HIS A 452 -15.03 -18.42 -5.59
C HIS A 452 -16.01 -19.58 -5.36
N ILE A 453 -17.03 -19.71 -6.19
CA ILE A 453 -17.97 -20.84 -6.17
C ILE A 453 -17.23 -22.16 -6.38
N PHE A 454 -16.52 -22.27 -7.51
CA PHE A 454 -15.57 -23.36 -7.72
C PHE A 454 -14.21 -22.93 -7.14
N PRO A 455 -13.69 -23.67 -6.14
CA PRO A 455 -12.46 -23.30 -5.45
C PRO A 455 -11.28 -23.12 -6.39
N GLN A 456 -10.54 -22.02 -6.21
CA GLN A 456 -9.38 -21.73 -7.03
C GLN A 456 -8.28 -22.81 -6.91
N SER A 457 -8.16 -23.45 -5.75
CA SER A 457 -7.22 -24.56 -5.50
C SER A 457 -7.50 -25.76 -6.40
N LEU A 458 -8.78 -26.15 -6.52
CA LEU A 458 -9.20 -27.30 -7.34
C LEU A 458 -9.15 -26.98 -8.84
N LEU A 459 -9.55 -25.78 -9.26
CA LEU A 459 -9.41 -25.39 -10.67
C LEU A 459 -7.94 -25.25 -11.12
N LYS A 460 -7.00 -25.06 -10.17
CA LYS A 460 -5.56 -25.01 -10.45
C LYS A 460 -4.93 -26.39 -10.67
N SER A 461 -5.52 -27.46 -10.14
CA SER A 461 -5.01 -28.82 -10.35
C SER A 461 -5.41 -29.38 -11.71
N MET A 462 -6.42 -28.81 -12.35
CA MET A 462 -6.88 -29.18 -13.69
C MET A 462 -5.87 -28.75 -14.76
N LYS A 463 -5.22 -29.74 -15.39
CA LYS A 463 -4.23 -29.53 -16.45
C LYS A 463 -4.58 -30.29 -17.71
N ASP A 464 -4.38 -29.64 -18.83
CA ASP A 464 -4.42 -30.24 -20.15
C ASP A 464 -3.03 -30.72 -20.57
N GLU A 465 -3.03 -31.71 -21.46
CA GLU A 465 -1.82 -32.21 -22.10
C GLU A 465 -1.24 -31.13 -23.00
N ASN A 466 0.06 -30.88 -22.87
CA ASN A 466 0.76 -29.97 -23.74
C ASN A 466 1.02 -30.64 -25.11
N PRO A 467 0.49 -30.10 -26.22
CA PRO A 467 0.65 -30.69 -27.55
C PRO A 467 2.11 -30.88 -27.98
N GLU A 468 3.04 -30.08 -27.45
CA GLU A 468 4.46 -30.12 -27.81
C GLU A 468 5.26 -31.11 -26.96
N THR A 469 4.82 -31.42 -25.74
CA THR A 469 5.61 -32.22 -24.79
C THR A 469 4.90 -33.48 -24.28
N GLY A 470 3.61 -33.68 -24.60
CA GLY A 470 2.79 -34.80 -24.12
C GLY A 470 2.57 -34.83 -22.60
N ARG A 471 3.01 -33.80 -21.88
CA ARG A 471 2.89 -33.70 -20.41
C ARG A 471 1.68 -32.88 -20.01
N GLN A 472 0.93 -33.32 -19.01
CA GLN A 472 -0.16 -32.55 -18.38
C GLN A 472 0.38 -31.33 -17.62
N SER A 473 0.68 -30.27 -18.36
CA SER A 473 1.39 -29.09 -17.87
C SER A 473 0.66 -27.78 -18.17
N LEU A 474 -0.28 -27.76 -19.12
CA LEU A 474 -1.05 -26.57 -19.44
C LEU A 474 -2.20 -26.41 -18.44
N LEU A 475 -2.27 -25.28 -17.75
CA LEU A 475 -3.41 -24.99 -16.86
C LEU A 475 -4.68 -24.83 -17.70
N ARG A 476 -5.64 -25.75 -17.54
CA ARG A 476 -6.94 -25.69 -18.25
C ARG A 476 -7.68 -24.39 -17.96
N TYR A 477 -7.62 -23.93 -16.70
CA TYR A 477 -8.29 -22.71 -16.25
C TYR A 477 -7.29 -21.67 -15.73
N PRO A 478 -6.87 -20.71 -16.58
CA PRO A 478 -6.04 -19.57 -16.18
C PRO A 478 -6.70 -18.67 -15.12
N ALA A 479 -5.92 -17.79 -14.50
CA ALA A 479 -6.44 -16.89 -13.46
C ALA A 479 -7.65 -16.06 -13.92
N ALA A 480 -7.61 -15.50 -15.13
CA ALA A 480 -8.72 -14.72 -15.69
C ALA A 480 -10.04 -15.52 -15.78
N VAL A 481 -9.97 -16.83 -16.05
CA VAL A 481 -11.13 -17.72 -16.11
C VAL A 481 -11.61 -18.08 -14.70
N ARG A 482 -10.70 -18.35 -13.76
CA ARG A 482 -11.07 -18.71 -12.39
C ARG A 482 -11.64 -17.52 -11.62
N ASP A 483 -11.07 -16.34 -11.82
CA ASP A 483 -11.35 -15.13 -11.04
C ASP A 483 -12.50 -14.31 -11.65
N GLN A 484 -13.14 -14.75 -12.74
CA GLN A 484 -14.24 -14.03 -13.37
C GLN A 484 -15.47 -13.90 -12.45
N LEU A 485 -16.25 -12.82 -12.61
CA LEU A 485 -17.48 -12.56 -11.86
C LEU A 485 -18.42 -13.76 -11.76
N ALA A 486 -18.58 -14.53 -12.86
CA ALA A 486 -19.45 -15.71 -12.91
C ALA A 486 -18.98 -16.88 -12.05
N ASN A 487 -17.74 -16.88 -11.55
CA ASN A 487 -17.27 -17.82 -10.54
C ASN A 487 -17.23 -17.18 -9.13
N CYS A 488 -17.63 -15.93 -8.94
CA CYS A 488 -17.59 -15.27 -7.63
C CYS A 488 -18.99 -15.16 -6.99
N MET A 489 -19.05 -15.20 -5.66
CA MET A 489 -20.25 -14.95 -4.86
C MET A 489 -19.88 -14.16 -3.60
N LEU A 490 -20.88 -13.53 -2.97
CA LEU A 490 -20.73 -13.00 -1.61
C LEU A 490 -21.08 -14.07 -0.60
N LEU A 491 -20.26 -14.20 0.44
CA LEU A 491 -20.49 -15.03 1.62
C LEU A 491 -20.32 -14.16 2.86
N THR A 492 -20.87 -14.61 3.98
CA THR A 492 -20.49 -14.07 5.29
C THR A 492 -19.07 -14.54 5.63
N ALA A 493 -18.40 -13.87 6.57
CA ALA A 493 -17.09 -14.29 7.02
C ALA A 493 -17.12 -15.67 7.70
N ASP A 494 -18.22 -16.03 8.36
CA ASP A 494 -18.43 -17.37 8.92
C ASP A 494 -18.60 -18.42 7.82
N ASP A 495 -19.42 -18.13 6.81
CA ASP A 495 -19.61 -19.00 5.65
C ASP A 495 -18.30 -19.19 4.88
N ASN A 496 -17.45 -18.16 4.81
CA ASN A 496 -16.15 -18.24 4.14
C ASN A 496 -15.02 -18.75 5.06
N GLY A 497 -15.33 -19.01 6.33
CA GLY A 497 -14.35 -19.44 7.34
C GLY A 497 -13.89 -20.89 7.15
N PHE A 498 -12.92 -21.31 7.96
CA PHE A 498 -12.35 -22.66 7.93
C PHE A 498 -13.41 -23.77 8.14
N GLN A 499 -14.43 -23.50 8.96
CA GLN A 499 -15.54 -24.43 9.20
C GLN A 499 -16.67 -24.32 8.16
N GLY A 500 -16.62 -23.32 7.28
CA GLY A 500 -17.64 -22.99 6.30
C GLY A 500 -17.41 -23.67 4.95
N LYS A 501 -17.33 -22.87 3.89
CA LYS A 501 -17.21 -23.31 2.50
C LYS A 501 -15.82 -23.84 2.18
N CYS A 502 -14.76 -23.09 2.51
CA CYS A 502 -13.38 -23.44 2.18
C CYS A 502 -13.23 -23.91 0.70
N ASP A 503 -12.67 -25.09 0.47
CA ASP A 503 -12.48 -25.74 -0.82
C ASP A 503 -13.59 -26.75 -1.17
N LYS A 504 -14.77 -26.69 -0.53
CA LYS A 504 -15.93 -27.49 -0.93
C LYS A 504 -16.35 -27.17 -2.35
N LEU A 505 -16.61 -28.22 -3.13
CA LEU A 505 -17.19 -28.09 -4.47
C LEU A 505 -18.64 -27.61 -4.38
N PRO A 506 -19.16 -26.98 -5.45
CA PRO A 506 -20.56 -26.56 -5.52
C PRO A 506 -21.55 -27.70 -5.24
N ARG A 507 -21.24 -28.92 -5.68
CA ARG A 507 -22.04 -30.11 -5.40
C ARG A 507 -22.29 -30.30 -3.90
N ASP A 508 -21.25 -30.15 -3.09
CA ASP A 508 -21.31 -30.39 -1.64
C ASP A 508 -21.81 -29.15 -0.90
N TRP A 509 -21.35 -27.96 -1.31
CA TRP A 509 -21.73 -26.70 -0.67
C TRP A 509 -23.20 -26.34 -0.89
N PHE A 510 -23.78 -26.67 -2.04
CA PHE A 510 -25.16 -26.34 -2.37
C PHE A 510 -26.15 -27.50 -2.09
N ALA A 511 -25.69 -28.67 -1.65
CA ALA A 511 -26.54 -29.84 -1.41
C ALA A 511 -27.64 -29.60 -0.36
N ASP A 512 -27.35 -28.77 0.65
CA ASP A 512 -28.23 -28.49 1.79
C ASP A 512 -28.90 -27.10 1.72
N LYS A 513 -28.65 -26.34 0.65
CA LYS A 513 -29.13 -24.95 0.52
C LYS A 513 -30.52 -24.88 -0.09
N SER A 514 -31.30 -23.88 0.34
CA SER A 514 -32.65 -23.66 -0.17
C SER A 514 -32.66 -23.05 -1.58
N ASP A 515 -33.76 -23.23 -2.31
CA ASP A 515 -33.96 -22.59 -3.62
C ASP A 515 -33.83 -21.06 -3.56
N ALA A 516 -34.23 -20.46 -2.43
CA ALA A 516 -34.06 -19.03 -2.19
C ALA A 516 -32.58 -18.63 -2.13
N TYR A 517 -31.73 -19.44 -1.49
CA TYR A 517 -30.29 -19.23 -1.43
C TYR A 517 -29.65 -19.35 -2.82
N LEU A 518 -30.01 -20.39 -3.57
CA LEU A 518 -29.54 -20.60 -4.95
C LEU A 518 -29.96 -19.44 -5.87
N SER A 519 -31.22 -19.02 -5.78
CA SER A 519 -31.76 -17.91 -6.56
C SER A 519 -31.08 -16.58 -6.22
N MET A 520 -30.80 -16.32 -4.94
CA MET A 520 -30.07 -15.14 -4.50
C MET A 520 -28.66 -15.09 -5.12
N HIS A 521 -27.95 -16.22 -5.12
CA HIS A 521 -26.59 -16.32 -5.66
C HIS A 521 -26.53 -16.51 -7.19
N LEU A 522 -27.70 -16.58 -7.84
CA LEU A 522 -27.85 -16.86 -9.26
C LEU A 522 -27.17 -18.18 -9.67
N ILE A 523 -27.36 -19.21 -8.84
CA ILE A 523 -26.84 -20.56 -9.11
C ILE A 523 -27.80 -21.28 -10.07
N PRO A 524 -27.31 -21.88 -11.17
CA PRO A 524 -28.13 -22.73 -12.02
C PRO A 524 -28.77 -23.87 -11.21
N ALA A 525 -30.11 -23.96 -11.24
CA ALA A 525 -30.90 -24.95 -10.49
C ALA A 525 -30.81 -26.38 -11.05
N ARG A 526 -29.71 -26.73 -11.73
CA ARG A 526 -29.44 -28.06 -12.27
C ARG A 526 -28.22 -28.64 -11.53
N PRO A 527 -28.40 -29.52 -10.53
CA PRO A 527 -27.30 -30.10 -9.76
C PRO A 527 -26.24 -30.82 -10.62
N SER A 528 -26.62 -31.31 -11.80
CA SER A 528 -25.68 -31.89 -12.77
C SER A 528 -24.61 -30.91 -13.27
N LEU A 529 -24.80 -29.60 -13.08
CA LEU A 529 -23.81 -28.57 -13.45
C LEU A 529 -22.85 -28.23 -12.30
N TRP A 530 -23.01 -28.82 -11.11
CA TRP A 530 -22.22 -28.47 -9.94
C TRP A 530 -20.94 -29.30 -9.80
N GLU A 531 -20.70 -30.21 -10.74
CA GLU A 531 -19.48 -31.01 -10.86
C GLU A 531 -18.34 -30.19 -11.48
N ILE A 532 -17.10 -30.47 -11.08
CA ILE A 532 -15.92 -29.69 -11.52
C ILE A 532 -15.66 -29.84 -13.02
N GLU A 533 -16.01 -30.99 -13.59
CA GLU A 533 -15.95 -31.30 -15.02
C GLU A 533 -16.94 -30.45 -15.82
N LYS A 534 -17.97 -29.93 -15.18
CA LYS A 534 -19.03 -29.09 -15.77
C LYS A 534 -18.82 -27.60 -15.51
N PHE A 535 -17.63 -27.20 -15.08
CA PHE A 535 -17.29 -25.80 -14.79
C PHE A 535 -17.63 -24.86 -15.96
N ASP A 536 -17.23 -25.17 -17.19
CA ASP A 536 -17.50 -24.29 -18.34
C ASP A 536 -19.01 -24.14 -18.61
N GLU A 537 -19.76 -25.25 -18.55
CA GLU A 537 -21.22 -25.24 -18.72
C GLU A 537 -21.91 -24.46 -17.59
N PHE A 538 -21.43 -24.60 -16.35
CA PHE A 538 -21.90 -23.83 -15.20
C PHE A 538 -21.66 -22.33 -15.41
N ILE A 539 -20.47 -21.94 -15.86
CA ILE A 539 -20.13 -20.53 -16.09
C ILE A 539 -21.06 -19.95 -17.15
N VAL A 540 -21.28 -20.64 -18.27
CA VAL A 540 -22.21 -20.19 -19.32
C VAL A 540 -23.63 -20.02 -18.75
N ALA A 541 -24.13 -21.01 -18.02
CA ALA A 541 -25.46 -20.95 -17.42
C ALA A 541 -25.60 -19.80 -16.39
N ARG A 542 -24.58 -19.59 -15.56
CA ARG A 542 -24.57 -18.53 -14.55
C ARG A 542 -24.41 -17.14 -15.16
N LYS A 543 -23.62 -16.99 -16.22
CA LYS A 543 -23.53 -15.73 -16.99
C LYS A 543 -24.90 -15.30 -17.50
N ALA A 544 -25.68 -16.23 -18.07
CA ALA A 544 -27.04 -15.93 -18.54
C ALA A 544 -27.96 -15.45 -17.40
N LEU A 545 -27.87 -16.04 -16.21
CA LEU A 545 -28.63 -15.60 -15.02
C LEU A 545 -28.20 -14.20 -14.55
N ILE A 546 -26.90 -13.91 -14.56
CA ILE A 546 -26.36 -12.58 -14.19
C ILE A 546 -26.82 -11.52 -15.19
N VAL A 547 -26.73 -11.79 -16.50
CA VAL A 547 -27.22 -10.90 -17.56
C VAL A 547 -28.71 -10.65 -17.40
N ALA A 548 -29.52 -11.70 -17.18
CA ALA A 548 -30.95 -11.54 -16.95
C ALA A 548 -31.25 -10.65 -15.73
N LYS A 549 -30.49 -10.80 -14.64
CA LYS A 549 -30.63 -9.97 -13.43
C LYS A 549 -30.26 -8.51 -13.68
N LEU A 550 -29.22 -8.26 -14.47
CA LEU A 550 -28.65 -6.93 -14.73
C LEU A 550 -29.07 -6.33 -16.08
N LYS A 551 -30.06 -6.91 -16.76
CA LYS A 551 -30.53 -6.46 -18.08
C LYS A 551 -30.89 -4.97 -18.13
N HIS A 552 -31.43 -4.44 -17.03
CA HIS A 552 -31.77 -3.02 -16.90
C HIS A 552 -30.57 -2.06 -16.93
N LEU A 553 -29.34 -2.57 -16.75
CA LEU A 553 -28.10 -1.79 -16.79
C LEU A 553 -27.38 -1.88 -18.12
N ILE A 554 -27.58 -2.96 -18.87
CA ILE A 554 -26.87 -3.25 -20.10
C ILE A 554 -27.44 -2.38 -21.23
N SER A 555 -26.58 -1.56 -21.84
CA SER A 555 -26.94 -0.76 -23.01
C SER A 555 -26.85 -1.64 -24.26
N GLY A 556 -27.97 -2.06 -24.86
CA GLY A 556 -27.95 -2.75 -26.17
C GLY A 556 -28.97 -3.86 -26.48
N SER A 557 -30.14 -3.92 -25.83
CA SER A 557 -31.20 -4.89 -26.16
C SER A 557 -32.11 -4.48 -27.35
N GLU A 558 -31.57 -3.80 -28.36
CA GLU A 558 -32.22 -3.72 -29.68
C GLU A 558 -31.16 -3.97 -30.76
N ALA A 559 -31.16 -5.18 -31.30
CA ALA A 559 -30.39 -5.51 -32.48
C ALA A 559 -30.92 -4.70 -33.67
N SER A 560 -30.19 -3.65 -34.07
CA SER A 560 -30.38 -3.02 -35.37
C SER A 560 -29.59 -3.82 -36.42
N PRO A 561 -30.21 -4.29 -37.51
CA PRO A 561 -29.57 -5.16 -38.48
C PRO A 561 -28.44 -4.41 -39.17
N HIS A 562 -27.21 -4.92 -39.04
CA HIS A 562 -26.05 -4.41 -39.76
C HIS A 562 -26.31 -4.43 -41.27
N SER A 563 -26.26 -3.26 -41.90
CA SER A 563 -26.11 -3.13 -43.34
C SER A 563 -24.69 -3.57 -43.70
N THR A 564 -24.58 -4.70 -44.38
CA THR A 564 -23.40 -5.03 -45.18
C THR A 564 -23.26 -4.01 -46.30
N LYS A 565 -22.11 -3.33 -46.38
CA LYS A 565 -21.64 -2.71 -47.61
C LYS A 565 -20.42 -3.48 -48.11
N PRO A 566 -20.38 -3.88 -49.39
CA PRO A 566 -19.30 -4.68 -49.94
C PRO A 566 -18.12 -3.79 -50.37
N GLU A 567 -16.90 -4.32 -50.21
CA GLU A 567 -15.69 -3.80 -50.86
C GLU A 567 -15.81 -3.92 -52.39
N PRO A 568 -15.35 -2.92 -53.17
CA PRO A 568 -15.36 -3.00 -54.61
C PRO A 568 -14.14 -3.76 -55.14
N ALA A 569 -14.40 -4.63 -56.11
CA ALA A 569 -13.44 -5.36 -56.91
C ALA A 569 -12.57 -4.43 -57.77
N HIS A 570 -11.29 -4.80 -57.93
CA HIS A 570 -10.41 -4.28 -58.98
C HIS A 570 -9.79 -5.45 -59.76
N GLU A 571 -10.22 -5.62 -61.01
CA GLU A 571 -9.54 -6.40 -62.05
C GLU A 571 -9.04 -5.44 -63.16
N GLU A 572 -7.73 -5.55 -63.42
CA GLU A 572 -6.96 -5.53 -64.70
C GLU A 572 -7.21 -4.40 -65.76
N HIS A 573 -6.21 -3.69 -66.32
CA HIS A 573 -4.98 -4.03 -67.10
C HIS A 573 -4.23 -2.69 -67.45
N PRO A 574 -3.13 -2.62 -68.26
CA PRO A 574 -1.89 -3.41 -68.39
C PRO A 574 -0.58 -2.57 -68.43
N PHE A 575 0.55 -3.29 -68.36
CA PHE A 575 1.98 -3.02 -68.71
C PHE A 575 2.41 -1.80 -69.55
N THR A 576 3.54 -1.19 -69.14
CA THR A 576 4.84 -0.99 -69.88
C THR A 576 5.86 -0.41 -68.88
N ASP A 577 6.94 -1.08 -68.47
CA ASP A 577 8.25 -1.40 -69.08
C ASP A 577 9.40 -0.44 -68.72
N ASP A 578 10.57 -1.04 -68.50
CA ASP A 578 11.94 -0.53 -68.42
C ASP A 578 12.58 -0.01 -67.11
N SER A 579 13.21 -0.98 -66.41
CA SER A 579 14.67 -1.18 -66.45
C SER A 579 15.50 -1.03 -65.14
N LYS A 580 15.99 -2.22 -64.72
CA LYS A 580 17.38 -2.57 -64.35
C LYS A 580 17.91 -2.39 -62.90
N SER A 581 18.06 -3.60 -62.30
CA SER A 581 19.20 -4.11 -61.49
C SER A 581 19.27 -3.63 -60.03
N ILE A 582 19.43 -4.49 -59.01
CA ILE A 582 20.47 -5.53 -58.83
C ILE A 582 19.99 -6.67 -57.88
N LYS A 583 20.13 -7.90 -58.40
CA LYS A 583 20.44 -9.24 -57.84
C LYS A 583 19.94 -9.72 -56.45
N LEU A 584 19.14 -10.79 -56.56
CA LEU A 584 18.87 -11.89 -55.63
C LEU A 584 20.08 -12.83 -55.39
N ALA A 585 20.03 -13.61 -54.31
CA ALA A 585 20.11 -15.08 -54.38
C ALA A 585 19.51 -15.73 -53.12
N GLU A 586 18.71 -16.76 -53.35
CA GLU A 586 17.96 -17.62 -52.42
C GLU A 586 18.81 -18.78 -51.86
N ASP A 587 18.39 -19.27 -50.68
CA ASP A 587 18.27 -20.65 -50.11
C ASP A 587 19.09 -21.85 -50.69
N PRO A 588 19.43 -22.91 -49.90
CA PRO A 588 18.42 -23.83 -49.33
C PRO A 588 18.75 -24.59 -48.02
N GLN A 589 17.70 -25.24 -47.46
CA GLN A 589 17.69 -26.33 -46.45
C GLN A 589 18.29 -27.67 -47.00
N PRO A 590 18.08 -28.85 -46.35
CA PRO A 590 18.68 -29.42 -45.13
C PRO A 590 19.28 -30.84 -45.38
N GLU A 591 19.94 -31.47 -44.40
CA GLU A 591 20.11 -32.95 -44.38
C GLU A 591 20.35 -33.48 -42.95
N ALA A 592 19.98 -34.74 -42.74
CA ALA A 592 19.52 -35.38 -41.50
C ALA A 592 20.57 -36.26 -40.76
N GLU A 593 20.31 -36.46 -39.45
CA GLU A 593 20.41 -37.69 -38.59
C GLU A 593 21.65 -38.61 -38.67
N GLU A 594 22.29 -39.16 -37.63
CA GLU A 594 21.95 -39.67 -36.27
C GLU A 594 23.30 -40.19 -35.63
N PRO A 595 23.43 -40.94 -34.49
CA PRO A 595 22.86 -40.86 -33.13
C PRO A 595 23.89 -41.11 -31.96
N VAL A 596 23.41 -41.07 -30.70
CA VAL A 596 23.92 -41.67 -29.43
C VAL A 596 25.14 -41.06 -28.69
N SER A 597 24.93 -40.60 -27.43
CA SER A 597 25.49 -41.23 -26.21
C SER A 597 25.19 -40.45 -24.93
N THR A 598 24.80 -41.20 -23.90
CA THR A 598 24.68 -40.83 -22.48
C THR A 598 26.01 -40.36 -21.88
N ALA A 599 26.01 -39.30 -21.05
CA ALA A 599 26.79 -39.18 -19.80
C ALA A 599 26.60 -37.79 -19.15
N ASP A 600 26.58 -37.80 -17.82
CA ASP A 600 26.67 -36.67 -16.90
C ASP A 600 27.67 -35.59 -17.33
N THR A 601 27.39 -34.32 -17.05
CA THR A 601 28.47 -33.32 -16.98
C THR A 601 28.15 -32.19 -16.02
N GLN A 602 28.98 -32.14 -14.98
CA GLN A 602 29.22 -31.02 -14.08
C GLN A 602 29.54 -29.74 -14.86
N ILE A 603 29.13 -28.59 -14.33
CA ILE A 603 29.48 -27.26 -14.85
C ILE A 603 31.00 -27.03 -14.63
N PRO A 604 31.75 -26.57 -15.64
CA PRO A 604 33.21 -26.49 -15.57
C PRO A 604 33.68 -25.26 -14.80
N ALA A 605 34.64 -25.46 -13.90
CA ALA A 605 35.42 -24.42 -13.26
C ALA A 605 36.52 -23.89 -14.19
N SER A 606 36.64 -22.56 -14.30
CA SER A 606 37.88 -21.74 -14.45
C SER A 606 37.64 -20.50 -15.33
N ILE A 607 37.70 -19.29 -14.74
CA ILE A 607 38.13 -18.07 -15.44
C ILE A 607 39.09 -17.30 -14.53
N GLU A 608 40.18 -16.83 -15.13
CA GLU A 608 41.40 -16.29 -14.53
C GLU A 608 41.24 -14.92 -13.83
N LYS A 609 42.06 -14.72 -12.80
CA LYS A 609 42.23 -13.47 -12.04
C LYS A 609 42.83 -12.37 -12.91
N HIS A 610 42.12 -11.24 -13.04
CA HIS A 610 42.73 -9.95 -13.31
C HIS A 610 42.64 -9.04 -12.08
N ASN A 611 43.80 -8.76 -11.49
CA ASN A 611 43.97 -7.74 -10.45
C ASN A 611 43.79 -6.35 -11.06
N ASP A 612 42.84 -5.56 -10.54
CA ASP A 612 43.02 -4.11 -10.48
C ASP A 612 42.40 -3.54 -9.21
N THR A 613 43.25 -2.88 -8.43
CA THR A 613 42.96 -2.29 -7.11
C THR A 613 42.28 -0.94 -7.26
N THR A 614 40.99 -0.85 -6.90
CA THR A 614 40.36 0.41 -6.46
C THR A 614 39.24 0.12 -5.46
N THR A 615 39.47 0.41 -4.17
CA THR A 615 38.48 0.22 -3.10
C THR A 615 37.45 1.35 -3.11
N GLY A 616 36.37 1.13 -3.85
CA GLY A 616 35.12 1.89 -3.79
C GLY A 616 33.94 0.92 -3.68
N SER A 617 33.03 1.18 -2.73
CA SER A 617 31.78 0.43 -2.56
C SER A 617 30.99 0.42 -3.87
N LEU A 618 30.91 -0.74 -4.52
CA LEU A 618 30.14 -0.97 -5.73
C LEU A 618 28.76 -1.51 -5.31
N ALA A 619 27.77 -0.63 -5.24
CA ALA A 619 26.38 -1.06 -5.27
C ALA A 619 26.13 -1.72 -6.63
N ALA A 620 25.82 -3.02 -6.66
CA ALA A 620 25.48 -3.71 -7.90
C ALA A 620 24.24 -3.04 -8.51
N GLU A 621 24.35 -2.53 -9.75
CA GLU A 621 23.19 -1.95 -10.43
C GLU A 621 22.10 -3.01 -10.56
N THR A 622 20.88 -2.71 -10.11
CA THR A 622 19.76 -3.68 -10.06
C THR A 622 19.51 -4.39 -11.40
N GLY A 623 19.88 -3.77 -12.52
CA GLY A 623 19.79 -4.34 -13.86
C GLY A 623 20.83 -5.42 -14.18
N THR A 624 22.04 -5.39 -13.62
CA THR A 624 23.08 -6.40 -13.89
C THR A 624 22.78 -7.72 -13.19
N VAL A 625 22.39 -7.68 -11.92
CA VAL A 625 22.01 -8.86 -11.12
C VAL A 625 20.80 -9.58 -11.72
N GLU A 626 19.79 -8.82 -12.12
CA GLU A 626 18.57 -9.35 -12.71
C GLU A 626 18.82 -9.99 -14.10
N ALA A 627 19.76 -9.42 -14.87
CA ALA A 627 20.21 -10.01 -16.13
C ALA A 627 21.03 -11.29 -15.90
N THR A 628 21.87 -11.33 -14.87
CA THR A 628 22.64 -12.52 -14.49
C THR A 628 21.72 -13.66 -14.04
N LEU A 629 20.73 -13.39 -13.20
CA LEU A 629 19.71 -14.39 -12.81
C LEU A 629 18.93 -14.92 -14.02
N ALA A 630 18.55 -14.05 -14.96
CA ALA A 630 17.81 -14.45 -16.16
C ALA A 630 18.63 -15.29 -17.17
N LYS A 631 19.98 -15.35 -17.03
CA LYS A 631 20.82 -16.24 -17.84
C LYS A 631 20.76 -17.69 -17.37
N PHE A 632 20.51 -17.92 -16.07
CA PHE A 632 20.59 -19.25 -15.45
C PHE A 632 19.25 -19.79 -14.97
N LEU A 633 18.24 -18.93 -14.83
CA LEU A 633 16.93 -19.28 -14.26
C LEU A 633 15.78 -18.75 -15.12
N ASP A 634 14.66 -19.46 -15.07
CA ASP A 634 13.44 -19.07 -15.76
C ASP A 634 12.67 -18.02 -14.96
N ARG A 635 12.29 -16.93 -15.62
CA ARG A 635 11.52 -15.86 -14.99
C ARG A 635 10.07 -16.30 -14.75
N ILE A 636 9.57 -16.12 -13.52
CA ILE A 636 8.21 -16.53 -13.12
C ILE A 636 7.15 -15.54 -13.63
N SER A 637 7.43 -14.23 -13.54
CA SER A 637 6.53 -13.17 -13.99
C SER A 637 7.30 -11.90 -14.36
N GLU A 638 6.61 -10.96 -15.03
CA GLU A 638 7.11 -9.59 -15.20
C GLU A 638 7.54 -9.01 -13.83
N PRO A 639 8.76 -8.44 -13.73
CA PRO A 639 9.28 -7.96 -12.47
C PRO A 639 8.50 -6.73 -12.01
N THR A 640 8.09 -6.72 -10.75
CA THR A 640 7.49 -5.54 -10.13
C THR A 640 8.56 -4.53 -9.78
N LYS A 641 8.19 -3.34 -9.30
CA LYS A 641 9.17 -2.39 -8.73
C LYS A 641 10.01 -3.00 -7.60
N TYR A 642 9.49 -4.00 -6.89
CA TYR A 642 10.07 -4.50 -5.64
C TYR A 642 10.76 -5.87 -5.76
N ILE A 643 10.32 -6.72 -6.70
CA ILE A 643 10.75 -8.11 -6.82
C ILE A 643 10.76 -8.57 -8.26
N ALA A 644 11.77 -9.36 -8.61
CA ALA A 644 11.83 -10.24 -9.77
C ALA A 644 11.86 -11.71 -9.31
N GLY A 645 10.90 -12.52 -9.74
CA GLY A 645 10.80 -13.94 -9.39
C GLY A 645 11.42 -14.86 -10.45
N PHE A 646 12.14 -15.88 -9.99
CA PHE A 646 12.86 -16.83 -10.83
C PHE A 646 12.65 -18.27 -10.35
N ARG A 647 12.75 -19.22 -11.27
CA ARG A 647 12.63 -20.64 -11.03
C ARG A 647 13.85 -21.38 -11.61
N THR A 648 14.42 -22.28 -10.82
CA THR A 648 15.47 -23.20 -11.26
C THR A 648 14.88 -24.31 -12.15
N ASN A 649 15.74 -25.01 -12.89
CA ASN A 649 15.32 -26.12 -13.78
C ASN A 649 14.60 -27.26 -13.04
N ASP A 650 14.91 -27.48 -11.76
CA ASP A 650 14.28 -28.47 -10.89
C ASP A 650 13.04 -27.93 -10.14
N GLY A 651 12.60 -26.71 -10.45
CA GLY A 651 11.32 -26.16 -10.02
C GLY A 651 11.33 -25.40 -8.70
N LYS A 652 12.49 -25.21 -8.06
CA LYS A 652 12.66 -24.33 -6.89
C LYS A 652 12.49 -22.88 -7.30
N GLU A 653 11.77 -22.11 -6.50
CA GLU A 653 11.57 -20.68 -6.73
C GLU A 653 12.46 -19.84 -5.81
N LEU A 654 13.02 -18.79 -6.40
CA LEU A 654 13.69 -17.72 -5.69
C LEU A 654 13.22 -16.34 -6.18
N ALA A 655 13.30 -15.34 -5.31
CA ALA A 655 12.97 -13.96 -5.63
C ALA A 655 14.15 -13.05 -5.38
N PHE A 656 14.48 -12.21 -6.34
CA PHE A 656 15.40 -11.09 -6.16
C PHE A 656 14.65 -9.81 -5.79
N GLU A 657 15.10 -9.13 -4.74
CA GLU A 657 14.54 -7.87 -4.28
C GLU A 657 15.21 -6.66 -4.94
N ARG A 658 14.43 -5.88 -5.68
CA ARG A 658 14.92 -4.85 -6.62
C ARG A 658 15.11 -3.47 -5.99
N THR A 659 14.83 -3.33 -4.69
CA THR A 659 14.84 -2.03 -3.99
C THR A 659 15.87 -1.93 -2.86
N GLY A 660 16.82 -2.87 -2.79
CA GLY A 660 17.88 -2.91 -1.78
C GLY A 660 19.25 -2.47 -2.33
N GLU A 661 20.15 -2.07 -1.43
CA GLU A 661 21.56 -1.75 -1.74
C GLU A 661 22.45 -3.01 -1.92
N PHE A 662 21.96 -4.18 -1.49
CA PHE A 662 22.64 -5.48 -1.54
C PHE A 662 21.89 -6.48 -2.42
N VAL A 663 22.59 -7.50 -2.94
CA VAL A 663 21.96 -8.61 -3.67
C VAL A 663 21.14 -9.44 -2.68
N THR A 664 19.82 -9.21 -2.69
CA THR A 664 18.91 -9.77 -1.70
C THR A 664 17.99 -10.79 -2.34
N LEU A 665 18.02 -12.02 -1.84
CA LEU A 665 17.26 -13.15 -2.37
C LEU A 665 16.29 -13.73 -1.33
N TRP A 666 15.17 -14.24 -1.80
CA TRP A 666 14.27 -15.09 -1.03
C TRP A 666 14.19 -16.44 -1.69
N THR A 667 14.23 -17.53 -0.93
CA THR A 667 14.15 -18.89 -1.48
C THR A 667 13.21 -19.76 -0.69
N GLN A 668 12.82 -20.89 -1.27
CA GLN A 668 12.20 -21.96 -0.50
C GLN A 668 13.16 -22.49 0.56
N ARG A 669 12.62 -23.07 1.63
CA ARG A 669 13.42 -23.75 2.63
C ARG A 669 14.10 -24.98 2.03
N VAL A 670 15.43 -25.03 2.14
CA VAL A 670 16.26 -26.14 1.68
C VAL A 670 17.05 -26.73 2.85
N VAL A 671 17.54 -27.95 2.70
CA VAL A 671 18.44 -28.59 3.67
C VAL A 671 19.79 -27.88 3.61
N LEU A 672 20.28 -27.42 4.76
CA LEU A 672 21.50 -26.62 4.87
C LEU A 672 22.75 -27.45 5.23
N SER A 673 22.64 -28.79 5.31
CA SER A 673 23.79 -29.65 5.57
C SER A 673 24.82 -29.46 4.46
N ASP A 674 26.04 -29.07 4.83
CA ASP A 674 27.17 -28.79 3.94
C ASP A 674 27.06 -27.51 3.09
N SER A 675 26.21 -26.54 3.49
CA SER A 675 26.14 -25.21 2.86
C SER A 675 27.27 -24.28 3.31
N GLU A 676 27.98 -23.66 2.37
CA GLU A 676 28.89 -22.52 2.65
C GLU A 676 28.11 -21.19 2.84
N PHE A 677 26.81 -21.19 2.52
CA PHE A 677 25.92 -20.04 2.66
C PHE A 677 24.99 -20.19 3.88
N GLU A 678 24.89 -19.13 4.68
CA GLU A 678 23.94 -19.08 5.81
C GLU A 678 22.77 -18.14 5.50
N PRO A 679 21.52 -18.57 5.71
CA PRO A 679 20.37 -17.70 5.51
C PRO A 679 20.40 -16.57 6.52
N THR A 680 20.24 -15.36 6.02
CA THR A 680 20.16 -14.14 6.83
C THR A 680 19.00 -14.19 7.81
N ARG A 681 17.89 -14.80 7.41
CA ARG A 681 16.75 -15.04 8.28
C ARG A 681 15.88 -16.16 7.75
N GLU A 682 15.37 -16.99 8.65
CA GLU A 682 14.26 -17.89 8.35
C GLU A 682 12.93 -17.20 8.69
N TYR A 683 11.97 -17.27 7.78
CA TYR A 683 10.61 -16.81 8.00
C TYR A 683 9.68 -18.03 8.05
N SER A 684 8.94 -18.18 9.14
CA SER A 684 7.88 -19.20 9.27
C SER A 684 6.73 -18.92 8.30
N ASP A 685 5.74 -19.79 8.22
CA ASP A 685 4.56 -19.61 7.36
C ASP A 685 3.65 -18.44 7.78
N ILE A 686 3.69 -18.01 9.04
CA ILE A 686 2.87 -16.91 9.58
C ILE A 686 3.60 -15.56 9.67
N ASP A 687 4.93 -15.55 9.52
CA ASP A 687 5.71 -14.31 9.66
C ASP A 687 5.42 -13.34 8.52
N THR A 688 5.21 -12.08 8.89
CA THR A 688 5.10 -10.96 7.95
C THR A 688 6.41 -10.77 7.20
N ARG A 689 6.32 -10.57 5.88
CA ARG A 689 7.44 -10.47 4.94
C ARG A 689 7.04 -9.62 3.73
N ASN A 690 7.93 -9.47 2.75
CA ASN A 690 7.64 -8.68 1.55
C ASN A 690 6.33 -9.16 0.87
N SER A 691 5.32 -8.28 0.86
CA SER A 691 3.97 -8.60 0.37
C SER A 691 3.91 -8.87 -1.14
N ASN A 692 4.99 -8.55 -1.86
CA ASN A 692 5.14 -8.91 -3.27
C ASN A 692 5.61 -10.35 -3.47
N LEU A 693 6.06 -11.06 -2.43
CA LEU A 693 6.16 -12.52 -2.42
C LEU A 693 4.75 -13.08 -2.31
N ASN A 694 4.10 -13.19 -3.45
CA ASN A 694 2.71 -13.56 -3.54
C ASN A 694 2.50 -14.58 -4.67
N ARG A 695 1.25 -15.04 -4.81
CA ARG A 695 0.87 -16.04 -5.82
C ARG A 695 1.18 -15.65 -7.26
N LYS A 696 1.42 -14.36 -7.55
CA LYS A 696 1.73 -13.88 -8.90
C LYS A 696 3.23 -13.89 -9.17
N ASN A 697 4.03 -13.36 -8.24
CA ASN A 697 5.45 -13.10 -8.49
C ASN A 697 6.35 -14.28 -8.09
N CYS A 698 6.08 -14.92 -6.95
CA CYS A 698 6.80 -16.11 -6.44
C CYS A 698 5.86 -16.99 -5.61
N PRO A 699 5.02 -17.83 -6.26
CA PRO A 699 4.01 -18.66 -5.61
C PRO A 699 4.49 -19.53 -4.44
N ALA A 700 5.71 -20.05 -4.50
CA ALA A 700 6.28 -20.92 -3.48
C ALA A 700 6.85 -20.13 -2.29
N LEU A 701 7.03 -18.81 -2.43
CA LEU A 701 7.57 -17.92 -1.40
C LEU A 701 6.51 -17.09 -0.68
N ARG A 702 5.24 -17.30 -1.02
CA ARG A 702 4.12 -16.53 -0.47
C ARG A 702 3.94 -16.73 1.03
N LEU A 703 3.29 -15.75 1.67
CA LEU A 703 2.77 -15.91 3.03
C LEU A 703 1.95 -17.21 3.14
N GLY A 704 2.25 -18.02 4.15
CA GLY A 704 1.75 -19.40 4.30
C GLY A 704 2.77 -20.49 3.96
N ASN A 705 3.93 -20.15 3.38
CA ASN A 705 5.05 -21.08 3.18
C ASN A 705 6.26 -20.60 3.97
N PRO A 706 7.06 -21.48 4.61
CA PRO A 706 8.33 -21.07 5.18
C PRO A 706 9.33 -20.71 4.07
N VAL A 707 10.07 -19.62 4.26
CA VAL A 707 11.07 -19.14 3.28
C VAL A 707 12.36 -18.77 3.98
N LEU A 708 13.45 -18.83 3.23
CA LEU A 708 14.75 -18.35 3.65
C LEU A 708 15.03 -17.03 2.94
N PHE A 709 15.63 -16.11 3.69
CA PHE A 709 16.03 -14.80 3.21
C PHE A 709 17.55 -14.71 3.24
N TRP A 710 18.13 -14.15 2.18
CA TRP A 710 19.57 -14.15 1.93
C TRP A 710 20.02 -12.75 1.51
N LYS A 711 21.19 -12.36 1.98
CA LYS A 711 21.93 -11.20 1.49
C LYS A 711 23.31 -11.68 1.05
N LEU A 712 23.69 -11.34 -0.17
CA LEU A 712 24.99 -11.66 -0.76
C LEU A 712 25.79 -10.37 -0.93
N ASP A 713 27.11 -10.45 -0.76
CA ASP A 713 28.01 -9.29 -0.71
C ASP A 713 28.38 -8.78 -2.12
N GLY A 714 28.21 -9.60 -3.17
CA GLY A 714 28.44 -9.19 -4.57
C GLY A 714 27.90 -10.14 -5.64
N GLU A 715 28.22 -9.85 -6.91
CA GLU A 715 27.81 -10.67 -8.07
C GLU A 715 28.57 -11.99 -8.18
N GLU A 716 29.80 -12.09 -7.64
CA GLU A 716 30.56 -13.35 -7.58
C GLU A 716 29.86 -14.37 -6.65
N ASP A 717 29.43 -13.94 -5.46
CA ASP A 717 28.69 -14.80 -4.50
C ASP A 717 27.34 -15.26 -5.06
N LEU A 718 26.73 -14.47 -5.97
CA LEU A 718 25.47 -14.82 -6.60
C LEU A 718 25.58 -16.07 -7.45
N LEU A 719 26.66 -16.23 -8.21
CA LEU A 719 26.83 -17.41 -9.07
C LEU A 719 27.06 -18.68 -8.24
N ASP A 720 27.90 -18.58 -7.21
CA ASP A 720 28.16 -19.69 -6.30
C ASP A 720 26.91 -20.07 -5.49
N PHE A 721 26.14 -19.07 -5.05
CA PHE A 721 24.86 -19.26 -4.40
C PHE A 721 23.85 -19.99 -5.31
N LEU A 722 23.76 -19.60 -6.58
CA LEU A 722 22.84 -20.23 -7.53
C LEU A 722 23.21 -21.69 -7.83
N ASN A 723 24.50 -21.98 -7.95
CA ASN A 723 25.00 -23.35 -8.12
C ASN A 723 24.67 -24.21 -6.90
N TRP A 724 24.93 -23.71 -5.70
CA TRP A 724 24.58 -24.39 -4.46
C TRP A 724 23.06 -24.58 -4.31
N TYR A 725 22.28 -23.52 -4.48
CA TYR A 725 20.82 -23.55 -4.29
C TYR A 725 20.14 -24.50 -5.29
N SER A 726 20.66 -24.58 -6.52
CA SER A 726 20.18 -25.54 -7.51
C SER A 726 20.47 -26.99 -7.11
N ALA A 727 21.55 -27.27 -6.38
CA ALA A 727 21.86 -28.59 -5.85
C ALA A 727 21.17 -28.93 -4.50
N ALA A 728 20.78 -27.92 -3.72
CA ALA A 728 20.23 -28.12 -2.38
C ALA A 728 18.81 -28.73 -2.39
N GLU A 729 18.57 -29.77 -1.56
CA GLU A 729 17.25 -30.40 -1.48
C GLU A 729 16.23 -29.52 -0.74
N VAL A 730 15.00 -29.42 -1.25
CA VAL A 730 13.91 -28.67 -0.58
C VAL A 730 13.45 -29.44 0.65
N HIS A 731 13.35 -28.74 1.79
CA HIS A 731 12.80 -29.33 3.00
C HIS A 731 11.27 -29.48 2.85
N GLN A 732 10.82 -30.68 2.46
CA GLN A 732 9.39 -30.99 2.41
C GLN A 732 8.83 -31.11 3.84
N ARG A 733 7.59 -30.66 4.07
CA ARG A 733 6.88 -30.91 5.33
C ARG A 733 6.74 -32.43 5.48
N LEU A 734 7.17 -32.98 6.62
CA LEU A 734 6.70 -34.29 7.06
C LEU A 734 5.18 -34.19 7.21
N GLU A 735 4.44 -34.89 6.36
CA GLU A 735 3.04 -35.22 6.63
C GLU A 735 3.03 -36.01 7.94
N SER A 736 2.35 -35.46 8.95
CA SER A 736 2.10 -36.19 10.20
C SER A 736 1.19 -37.37 9.89
N VAL A 737 1.79 -38.56 9.90
CA VAL A 737 1.13 -39.84 10.13
C VAL A 737 0.55 -39.84 11.55
N ASP A 738 -0.75 -40.12 11.64
CA ASP A 738 -1.57 -40.50 12.81
C ASP A 738 -1.50 -39.68 14.12
N GLY A 739 -2.68 -39.21 14.57
CA GLY A 739 -2.92 -38.67 15.91
C GLY A 739 -4.22 -37.89 16.04
#